data_AF-A0A8H5AKZ0-F1
#
_entry.id   AF-A0A8H5AKZ0-F1
#
_cell.length_a   1.000
_cell.length_b   1.000
_cell.length_c   1.000
_cell.angle_alpha   90.00
_cell.angle_beta   90.00
_cell.angle_gamma   90.00
#
_symmetry.space_group_name_H-M   'P 1'
#
loop_
_entity.id
_entity.type
_entity.pdbx_description
1 polymer ?
#
loop_
_entity_poly.entity_id
_entity_poly.type
_entity_poly.pdbx_seq_one_letter_code
_entity_poly.pdbx_strand_id
1 'polypeptide(L)'
;MPPINPGLEPLTRHACEPCRYRNTPPTWCRDAYLMIDINVIIYQEVGLGLTVGGREEEQLFVEPDLAAKLNTAPRYLLWSFMSLMLNFSTHNFFNGQESTAAEFYSREAEQTVMEESSEGVPAIELVQALCLIALKHLKTQKLNRAWMTTGTASRIEALRLLSYECLSTPRDHAQTRSYWLVHALECLFVPIKTTTSDLQIPDYPDLTLIPPLPDSSGTEEAAQDTVHVTGSSTTEIDRVGIIAHSLRIIDIWGELTSYLHTLRQGKTEKSWSPDSIHMRINLELIDFEAKSPKKLFLCNAYLSRRTKDEVSRYPEFWNRFMVGQLMWHATHAILNHPFIHLSLLASRGSIPPSCFFMQQRIDMAIYHSNWTFRLLEMFDNLMDIVDPMIANAMASTATVSWLFQFSKDQEIAQKAQNNLSKCEEFLCQVAQTWPHISQKALARENYRQCSSQGTTISFQSAWFWDLLSPRPSFGANEARAPDLRGETKSEISLKNHFVLPLHDGLGSEPGNPLVGADFGTESDEGSIHFGPVSHGRDWCAKGSGYGAAELNFGWLKCDYNMDKAKHAAPSTMTRSTAARHNRVTTDRNGIIENVHYVHVAVTDSEGCIIFSVGDPTRFTLARSTAKPAQAVAIIETGVCDTVFDQVDLALICASHNCEDKHVERAKAMMVKAGAQEVQYRCGGHASISPAINKLWAKRGVDYTGGVYNNCSGKHAGMIAGALAIGTDPQDYHLPEHPMQVRTKQVVEDLCPNPSLVQWGVDGCNLPAPAFPLFYLAQMYAKFAAAADTPEISSSARTKNLARVYHAMTQHPEFVAGEGRFCTELMEAYGGQLMGKLGADGCYAVGIRECADTKRLGVHGAVGISVKVDDGNYEVLYAVVMEVLEQLNIGTIQTRMSLQEWHYFKRRNTVEVVIGSVNLDDIQLHDE
;
A
#
# COMPACT_ATOMS: atom_id res chain seq x y z
N MET A 1 61.69 12.50 2.46
CA MET A 1 63.03 11.89 2.62
C MET A 1 62.85 10.56 3.37
N PRO A 2 63.59 9.50 2.96
CA PRO A 2 63.47 8.08 3.41
C PRO A 2 64.17 7.90 4.79
N PRO A 3 64.47 6.70 5.38
CA PRO A 3 64.42 5.27 4.92
C PRO A 3 63.79 4.29 5.97
N ILE A 4 63.43 3.00 5.76
CA ILE A 4 63.97 1.77 5.11
C ILE A 4 64.90 0.88 6.00
N ASN A 5 64.40 -0.35 6.32
CA ASN A 5 65.06 -1.68 6.50
C ASN A 5 66.02 -1.97 7.68
N PRO A 6 66.46 -3.24 7.93
CA PRO A 6 65.96 -4.60 7.56
C PRO A 6 66.14 -5.72 8.66
N GLY A 7 65.67 -6.94 8.38
CA GLY A 7 66.40 -8.20 8.68
C GLY A 7 66.12 -8.89 10.02
N LEU A 8 65.33 -9.98 10.04
CA LEU A 8 65.77 -11.38 9.95
C LEU A 8 66.64 -11.87 11.12
N GLU A 9 65.96 -12.54 12.06
CA GLU A 9 66.32 -13.78 12.79
C GLU A 9 67.72 -14.40 12.56
N PRO A 10 68.32 -15.05 13.57
CA PRO A 10 68.10 -16.51 13.64
C PRO A 10 68.18 -17.22 15.03
N LEU A 11 67.39 -18.31 15.13
CA LEU A 11 67.74 -19.66 15.62
C LEU A 11 68.07 -19.78 17.13
N THR A 12 67.57 -20.69 17.98
CA THR A 12 67.16 -22.11 17.88
C THR A 12 67.19 -22.69 19.33
N ARG A 13 66.65 -23.85 19.77
CA ARG A 13 66.54 -25.19 19.18
C ARG A 13 65.79 -26.15 20.14
N HIS A 14 64.99 -27.06 19.54
CA HIS A 14 64.73 -28.48 19.88
C HIS A 14 64.08 -28.87 21.23
N ALA A 15 63.11 -29.78 21.33
CA ALA A 15 62.50 -30.71 20.38
C ALA A 15 61.20 -31.29 20.99
N CYS A 16 60.15 -31.49 20.18
CA CYS A 16 59.61 -32.81 19.82
C CYS A 16 58.29 -32.66 19.07
N GLU A 17 58.18 -33.34 17.93
CA GLU A 17 56.91 -33.63 17.26
C GLU A 17 56.91 -35.11 16.87
N PRO A 18 55.72 -35.73 16.78
CA PRO A 18 55.28 -36.09 15.44
C PRO A 18 53.81 -35.70 15.14
N CYS A 19 53.64 -34.83 14.15
CA CYS A 19 52.74 -34.96 12.99
C CYS A 19 51.31 -35.52 13.18
N ARG A 20 50.39 -34.69 13.69
CA ARG A 20 48.95 -34.76 13.30
C ARG A 20 48.13 -33.49 13.50
N TYR A 21 48.68 -32.45 14.14
CA TYR A 21 47.98 -31.21 14.44
C TYR A 21 48.90 -30.00 14.23
N ARG A 22 49.05 -29.51 12.99
CA ARG A 22 49.67 -28.21 12.73
C ARG A 22 48.62 -27.20 12.24
N ASN A 23 47.71 -26.84 13.13
CA ASN A 23 46.98 -25.56 13.10
C ASN A 23 47.81 -24.48 13.83
N THR A 24 49.13 -24.43 13.57
CA THR A 24 49.97 -23.33 14.07
C THR A 24 50.05 -22.26 12.98
N PRO A 25 49.43 -21.08 13.19
CA PRO A 25 49.49 -20.00 12.20
C PRO A 25 50.94 -19.58 11.95
N PRO A 26 51.28 -19.08 10.74
CA PRO A 26 52.56 -18.44 10.48
C PRO A 26 52.89 -17.39 11.55
N THR A 27 54.16 -17.15 11.85
CA THR A 27 54.57 -16.21 12.92
C THR A 27 54.00 -14.80 12.70
N TRP A 28 53.83 -14.35 11.45
CA TRP A 28 53.20 -13.08 11.09
C TRP A 28 51.68 -13.02 11.36
N CYS A 29 51.02 -14.16 11.51
CA CYS A 29 49.56 -14.28 11.60
C CYS A 29 49.04 -14.15 13.04
N ARG A 30 49.90 -14.29 14.07
CA ARG A 30 49.51 -14.28 15.49
C ARG A 30 48.90 -12.96 15.98
N ASP A 31 49.21 -11.83 15.34
CA ASP A 31 48.81 -10.49 15.77
C ASP A 31 47.99 -9.72 14.70
N ALA A 32 47.71 -10.35 13.55
CA ALA A 32 47.16 -9.68 12.38
C ALA A 32 45.74 -9.12 12.60
N TYR A 33 44.92 -9.78 13.41
CA TYR A 33 43.53 -9.38 13.68
C TYR A 33 43.41 -8.17 14.63
N LEU A 34 44.46 -7.86 15.42
CA LEU A 34 44.55 -6.67 16.26
C LEU A 34 45.09 -5.44 15.50
N MET A 35 45.75 -5.67 14.36
CA MET A 35 46.45 -4.65 13.57
C MET A 35 45.61 -4.06 12.44
N ILE A 36 44.52 -4.75 12.07
CA ILE A 36 43.61 -4.29 11.03
C ILE A 36 42.67 -3.30 11.69
N ASP A 37 42.70 -2.04 11.24
CA ASP A 37 41.79 -0.99 11.72
C ASP A 37 40.35 -1.39 11.37
N ILE A 38 39.68 -2.07 12.31
CA ILE A 38 38.35 -2.67 12.16
C ILE A 38 37.34 -1.62 11.72
N ASN A 39 37.56 -0.35 12.09
CA ASN A 39 36.70 0.79 11.74
C ASN A 39 36.78 1.20 10.26
N VAL A 40 37.86 0.88 9.53
CA VAL A 40 38.02 1.28 8.13
C VAL A 40 37.34 0.28 7.17
N ILE A 41 37.14 -0.95 7.62
CA ILE A 41 36.90 -2.08 6.72
C ILE A 41 35.43 -2.52 6.69
N ILE A 42 34.70 -2.30 7.78
CA ILE A 42 33.25 -2.53 7.78
C ILE A 42 32.50 -1.33 7.17
N TYR A 43 33.22 -0.25 6.88
CA TYR A 43 32.70 0.92 6.19
C TYR A 43 32.46 0.70 4.69
N GLN A 44 32.95 -0.39 4.08
CA GLN A 44 33.06 -0.42 2.62
C GLN A 44 32.38 -1.56 1.85
N GLU A 45 32.26 -2.81 2.31
CA GLU A 45 32.13 -3.87 1.27
C GLU A 45 31.53 -5.22 1.73
N VAL A 46 30.27 -5.24 2.21
CA VAL A 46 29.51 -6.51 2.32
C VAL A 46 28.05 -6.28 1.92
N GLY A 47 27.81 -6.28 0.60
CA GLY A 47 26.54 -5.93 -0.04
C GLY A 47 25.39 -6.89 0.27
N LEU A 48 24.47 -6.41 1.10
CA LEU A 48 23.08 -6.85 1.30
C LEU A 48 22.21 -5.66 1.78
N GLY A 49 22.46 -4.45 1.29
CA GLY A 49 21.95 -3.19 1.88
C GLY A 49 22.77 -2.70 3.08
N LEU A 50 24.06 -3.02 3.12
CA LEU A 50 25.02 -2.59 4.13
C LEU A 50 26.20 -1.87 3.41
N THR A 51 26.57 -0.67 3.90
CA THR A 51 27.64 0.29 3.50
C THR A 51 27.27 1.34 2.43
N VAL A 52 27.56 2.66 2.55
CA VAL A 52 28.74 3.38 3.11
C VAL A 52 28.38 4.72 3.80
N GLY A 53 29.02 5.02 4.95
CA GLY A 53 29.30 6.39 5.42
C GLY A 53 28.59 6.88 6.69
N GLY A 54 29.21 6.82 7.87
CA GLY A 54 28.79 7.58 9.07
C GLY A 54 28.72 6.74 10.35
N ARG A 55 29.07 7.35 11.49
CA ARG A 55 29.45 6.70 12.77
C ARG A 55 28.36 5.82 13.39
N GLU A 56 28.85 4.81 14.10
CA GLU A 56 28.22 4.00 15.16
C GLU A 56 26.94 3.24 14.79
N GLU A 57 27.06 1.91 14.98
CA GLU A 57 25.98 0.92 15.16
C GLU A 57 25.51 0.16 13.88
N GLU A 58 25.40 -1.17 14.05
CA GLU A 58 24.74 -2.15 13.18
C GLU A 58 25.51 -2.86 12.04
N GLN A 59 26.45 -3.73 12.43
CA GLN A 59 27.08 -4.75 11.61
C GLN A 59 26.81 -6.16 12.18
N LEU A 60 27.16 -7.26 11.50
CA LEU A 60 27.06 -8.64 12.04
C LEU A 60 27.61 -8.77 13.46
N PHE A 61 28.57 -7.89 13.76
CA PHE A 61 29.06 -7.60 15.09
C PHE A 61 28.77 -6.14 15.45
N VAL A 62 27.76 -5.90 16.27
CA VAL A 62 27.53 -4.59 16.91
C VAL A 62 28.16 -4.65 18.26
N GLU A 63 29.20 -3.86 18.46
CA GLU A 63 29.52 -3.27 19.77
C GLU A 63 30.78 -2.40 19.65
N PRO A 64 30.93 -1.38 20.51
CA PRO A 64 32.21 -0.69 20.74
C PRO A 64 33.35 -1.63 21.20
N ASP A 65 33.06 -2.92 21.38
CA ASP A 65 33.96 -3.98 21.82
C ASP A 65 34.14 -5.10 20.78
N LEU A 66 33.94 -4.82 19.47
CA LEU A 66 34.19 -5.79 18.39
C LEU A 66 35.58 -6.44 18.50
N ALA A 67 36.60 -5.65 18.85
CA ALA A 67 37.93 -6.16 19.14
C ALA A 67 37.92 -7.17 20.30
N ALA A 68 37.19 -6.93 21.40
CA ALA A 68 37.06 -7.88 22.51
C ALA A 68 36.24 -9.13 22.14
N LYS A 69 35.15 -9.00 21.38
CA LYS A 69 34.38 -10.15 20.88
C LYS A 69 35.20 -11.03 19.96
N LEU A 70 35.93 -10.43 19.00
CA LEU A 70 36.85 -11.17 18.13
C LEU A 70 37.97 -11.84 18.95
N ASN A 71 38.46 -11.21 20.02
CA ASN A 71 39.43 -11.86 20.92
C ASN A 71 38.86 -13.10 21.64
N THR A 72 37.54 -13.15 21.87
CA THR A 72 36.86 -14.29 22.50
C THR A 72 36.22 -15.27 21.51
N ALA A 73 36.17 -14.93 20.22
CA ALA A 73 35.49 -15.69 19.20
C ALA A 73 36.22 -16.99 18.84
N PRO A 74 35.50 -18.04 18.41
CA PRO A 74 36.11 -19.24 17.85
C PRO A 74 37.02 -18.89 16.66
N ARG A 75 38.16 -19.59 16.56
CA ARG A 75 39.16 -19.33 15.51
C ARG A 75 38.60 -19.42 14.10
N TYR A 76 37.66 -20.34 13.85
CA TYR A 76 37.05 -20.51 12.54
C TYR A 76 36.24 -19.28 12.11
N LEU A 77 35.59 -18.57 13.04
CA LEU A 77 34.84 -17.35 12.75
C LEU A 77 35.79 -16.20 12.37
N LEU A 78 36.92 -16.10 13.09
CA LEU A 78 37.99 -15.16 12.77
C LEU A 78 38.60 -15.42 11.39
N TRP A 79 38.88 -16.68 11.08
CA TRP A 79 39.39 -17.07 9.76
C TRP A 79 38.38 -16.77 8.66
N SER A 80 37.08 -17.04 8.88
CA SER A 80 36.02 -16.69 7.92
C SER A 80 35.95 -15.18 7.67
N PHE A 81 35.99 -14.36 8.72
CA PHE A 81 36.03 -12.91 8.61
C PHE A 81 37.24 -12.44 7.79
N MET A 82 38.44 -12.92 8.15
CA MET A 82 39.67 -12.60 7.44
C MET A 82 39.65 -13.07 5.97
N SER A 83 39.07 -14.24 5.70
CA SER A 83 38.96 -14.78 4.34
C SER A 83 38.13 -13.91 3.42
N LEU A 84 37.12 -13.21 3.96
CA LEU A 84 36.30 -12.25 3.23
C LEU A 84 37.01 -10.90 3.11
N MET A 85 37.44 -10.33 4.24
CA MET A 85 37.95 -8.95 4.29
C MET A 85 39.23 -8.73 3.50
N LEU A 86 40.09 -9.74 3.37
CA LEU A 86 41.30 -9.65 2.53
C LEU A 86 41.00 -9.46 1.04
N ASN A 87 39.77 -9.73 0.57
CA ASN A 87 39.38 -9.44 -0.82
C ASN A 87 38.99 -7.96 -1.05
N PHE A 88 38.93 -7.16 0.02
CA PHE A 88 38.53 -5.75 -0.02
C PHE A 88 39.58 -4.83 0.61
N SER A 89 40.44 -5.34 1.48
CA SER A 89 41.47 -4.56 2.17
C SER A 89 42.75 -4.43 1.35
N THR A 90 43.33 -3.24 1.37
CA THR A 90 44.67 -2.92 0.82
C THR A 90 45.66 -2.59 1.94
N HIS A 91 45.40 -3.07 3.16
CA HIS A 91 46.15 -2.68 4.35
C HIS A 91 47.65 -3.04 4.25
N ASN A 92 48.51 -2.08 4.60
CA ASN A 92 49.97 -2.17 4.51
C ASN A 92 50.58 -3.39 5.23
N PHE A 93 49.89 -3.93 6.25
CA PHE A 93 50.33 -5.11 6.99
C PHE A 93 50.54 -6.34 6.09
N PHE A 94 49.69 -6.53 5.08
CA PHE A 94 49.76 -7.69 4.18
C PHE A 94 50.53 -7.41 2.89
N ASN A 95 51.20 -6.26 2.78
CA ASN A 95 51.86 -5.82 1.56
C ASN A 95 52.85 -6.88 1.03
N GLY A 96 52.56 -7.44 -0.15
CA GLY A 96 53.36 -8.50 -0.80
C GLY A 96 53.10 -9.93 -0.30
N GLN A 97 52.13 -10.13 0.60
CA GLN A 97 51.70 -11.43 1.14
C GLN A 97 50.17 -11.61 1.10
N GLU A 98 49.43 -10.72 0.44
CA GLU A 98 47.97 -10.66 0.42
C GLU A 98 47.36 -11.97 -0.08
N SER A 99 47.86 -12.48 -1.21
CA SER A 99 47.38 -13.73 -1.81
C SER A 99 47.62 -14.93 -0.90
N THR A 100 48.78 -14.98 -0.24
CA THR A 100 49.14 -16.09 0.66
C THR A 100 48.29 -16.04 1.94
N ALA A 101 48.03 -14.85 2.46
CA ALA A 101 47.15 -14.65 3.61
C ALA A 101 45.70 -15.02 3.27
N ALA A 102 45.18 -14.56 2.14
CA ALA A 102 43.82 -14.86 1.69
C ALA A 102 43.61 -16.36 1.49
N GLU A 103 44.57 -17.06 0.87
CA GLU A 103 44.51 -18.52 0.68
C GLU A 103 44.57 -19.27 2.02
N PHE A 104 45.46 -18.88 2.92
CA PHE A 104 45.58 -19.47 4.25
C PHE A 104 44.26 -19.35 5.03
N TYR A 105 43.76 -18.14 5.25
CA TYR A 105 42.53 -17.94 6.03
C TYR A 105 41.32 -18.58 5.36
N SER A 106 41.23 -18.54 4.02
CA SER A 106 40.16 -19.22 3.28
C SER A 106 40.18 -20.73 3.49
N ARG A 107 41.36 -21.37 3.43
CA ARG A 107 41.49 -22.82 3.59
C ARG A 107 41.15 -23.26 5.00
N GLU A 108 41.73 -22.60 6.00
CA GLU A 108 41.52 -22.96 7.41
C GLU A 108 40.08 -22.70 7.85
N ALA A 109 39.47 -21.60 7.37
CA ALA A 109 38.04 -21.32 7.60
C ALA A 109 37.13 -22.38 6.98
N GLU A 110 37.25 -22.64 5.67
CA GLU A 110 36.39 -23.59 4.96
C GLU A 110 36.51 -25.00 5.52
N GLN A 111 37.72 -25.45 5.86
CA GLN A 111 37.95 -26.77 6.44
C GLN A 111 37.27 -26.89 7.81
N THR A 112 37.58 -25.98 8.72
CA THR A 112 37.09 -26.07 10.11
C THR A 112 35.58 -25.86 10.18
N VAL A 113 35.03 -24.88 9.44
CA VAL A 113 33.58 -24.63 9.39
C VAL A 113 32.82 -25.82 8.81
N MET A 114 33.36 -26.49 7.79
CA MET A 114 32.72 -27.67 7.20
C MET A 114 32.76 -28.87 8.14
N GLU A 115 33.87 -29.10 8.84
CA GLU A 115 33.99 -30.12 9.88
C GLU A 115 32.94 -29.90 10.98
N GLU A 116 32.89 -28.70 11.57
CA GLU A 116 31.90 -28.32 12.60
C GLU A 116 30.45 -28.41 12.08
N SER A 117 30.19 -28.01 10.83
CA SER A 117 28.86 -28.13 10.20
C SER A 117 28.42 -29.59 10.03
N SER A 118 29.36 -30.50 9.80
CA SER A 118 29.07 -31.92 9.63
C SER A 118 28.69 -32.62 10.95
N GLU A 119 29.12 -32.07 12.09
CA GLU A 119 28.72 -32.53 13.42
C GLU A 119 27.27 -32.13 13.76
N GLY A 120 26.70 -31.17 13.02
CA GLY A 120 25.32 -30.72 13.19
C GLY A 120 25.09 -29.89 14.46
N VAL A 121 26.15 -29.34 15.04
CA VAL A 121 26.06 -28.50 16.25
C VAL A 121 25.42 -27.15 15.88
N PRO A 122 24.27 -26.79 16.48
CA PRO A 122 23.54 -25.58 16.12
C PRO A 122 24.15 -24.33 16.80
N ALA A 123 25.39 -23.96 16.47
CA ALA A 123 26.09 -22.78 17.03
C ALA A 123 25.88 -21.50 16.20
N ILE A 124 25.82 -20.31 16.84
CA ILE A 124 25.54 -19.04 16.14
C ILE A 124 26.76 -18.59 15.36
N GLU A 125 27.94 -18.77 15.94
CA GLU A 125 29.24 -18.45 15.35
C GLU A 125 29.46 -19.27 14.08
N LEU A 126 28.93 -20.49 14.03
CA LEU A 126 28.98 -21.36 12.86
C LEU A 126 28.13 -20.81 11.71
N VAL A 127 26.90 -20.37 11.99
CA VAL A 127 26.03 -19.72 11.00
C VAL A 127 26.67 -18.42 10.48
N GLN A 128 27.20 -17.58 11.38
CA GLN A 128 27.92 -16.36 11.01
C GLN A 128 29.12 -16.65 10.10
N ALA A 129 29.92 -17.67 10.44
CA ALA A 129 31.08 -18.08 9.66
C ALA A 129 30.67 -18.58 8.26
N LEU A 130 29.57 -19.34 8.14
CA LEU A 130 29.04 -19.79 6.86
C LEU A 130 28.55 -18.61 5.99
N CYS A 131 27.84 -17.63 6.55
CA CYS A 131 27.42 -16.44 5.80
C CYS A 131 28.61 -15.65 5.23
N LEU A 132 29.67 -15.45 6.02
CA LEU A 132 30.90 -14.77 5.59
C LEU A 132 31.60 -15.54 4.45
N ILE A 133 31.67 -16.88 4.55
CA ILE A 133 32.22 -17.73 3.49
C ILE A 133 31.37 -17.66 2.21
N ALA A 134 30.03 -17.62 2.33
CA ALA A 134 29.13 -17.50 1.18
C ALA A 134 29.36 -16.19 0.42
N LEU A 135 29.47 -15.07 1.13
CA LEU A 135 29.80 -13.75 0.56
C LEU A 135 31.18 -13.75 -0.11
N LYS A 136 32.17 -14.41 0.49
CA LYS A 136 33.49 -14.59 -0.10
C LYS A 136 33.44 -15.42 -1.38
N HIS A 137 32.61 -16.47 -1.41
CA HIS A 137 32.39 -17.25 -2.63
C HIS A 137 31.75 -16.42 -3.74
N LEU A 138 30.83 -15.51 -3.43
CA LEU A 138 30.26 -14.56 -4.40
C LEU A 138 31.32 -13.59 -4.95
N LYS A 139 32.17 -13.02 -4.08
CA LYS A 139 33.27 -12.13 -4.47
C LYS A 139 34.28 -12.83 -5.38
N THR A 140 34.61 -14.10 -5.07
CA THR A 140 35.57 -14.92 -5.83
C THR A 140 34.95 -15.66 -7.03
N GLN A 141 33.72 -15.32 -7.44
CA GLN A 141 32.98 -15.94 -8.55
C GLN A 141 32.74 -17.46 -8.42
N LYS A 142 32.76 -18.00 -7.20
CA LYS A 142 32.48 -19.42 -6.92
C LYS A 142 31.00 -19.63 -6.58
N LEU A 143 30.10 -19.29 -7.52
CA LEU A 143 28.65 -19.23 -7.28
C LEU A 143 28.03 -20.53 -6.73
N ASN A 144 28.43 -21.70 -7.22
CA ASN A 144 27.94 -22.98 -6.68
C ASN A 144 28.36 -23.20 -5.23
N ARG A 145 29.59 -22.79 -4.88
CA ARG A 145 30.04 -22.89 -3.50
C ARG A 145 29.28 -21.91 -2.62
N ALA A 146 29.02 -20.70 -3.11
CA ALA A 146 28.18 -19.74 -2.40
C ALA A 146 26.80 -20.33 -2.10
N TRP A 147 26.14 -20.92 -3.12
CA TRP A 147 24.86 -21.60 -2.95
C TRP A 147 24.95 -22.71 -1.91
N MET A 148 25.88 -23.67 -2.07
CA MET A 148 26.00 -24.77 -1.13
C MET A 148 26.27 -24.29 0.32
N THR A 149 27.11 -23.27 0.49
CA THR A 149 27.37 -22.67 1.80
C THR A 149 26.12 -22.01 2.39
N THR A 150 25.35 -21.25 1.60
CA THR A 150 24.07 -20.66 2.05
C THR A 150 23.06 -21.73 2.45
N GLY A 151 22.95 -22.81 1.67
CA GLY A 151 22.06 -23.93 1.98
C GLY A 151 22.46 -24.70 3.25
N THR A 152 23.77 -24.82 3.51
CA THR A 152 24.27 -25.36 4.80
C THR A 152 23.92 -24.41 5.95
N ALA A 153 24.13 -23.09 5.80
CA ALA A 153 23.78 -22.11 6.82
C ALA A 153 22.29 -22.16 7.18
N SER A 154 21.42 -22.22 6.18
CA SER A 154 19.97 -22.37 6.32
C SER A 154 19.58 -23.62 7.13
N ARG A 155 20.19 -24.77 6.84
CA ARG A 155 19.91 -26.01 7.58
C ARG A 155 20.39 -25.95 9.03
N ILE A 156 21.57 -25.38 9.29
CA ILE A 156 22.07 -25.20 10.65
C ILE A 156 21.18 -24.23 11.43
N GLU A 157 20.72 -23.14 10.79
CA GLU A 157 19.79 -22.19 11.41
C GLU A 157 18.42 -22.82 11.68
N ALA A 158 17.90 -23.64 10.78
CA ALA A 158 16.67 -24.41 11.03
C ALA A 158 16.82 -25.36 12.25
N LEU A 159 17.98 -26.03 12.40
CA LEU A 159 18.29 -26.84 13.59
C LEU A 159 18.35 -25.99 14.87
N ARG A 160 18.89 -24.75 14.78
CA ARG A 160 18.91 -23.80 15.90
C ARG A 160 17.50 -23.43 16.34
N LEU A 161 16.62 -23.09 15.41
CA LEU A 161 15.22 -22.73 15.70
C LEU A 161 14.45 -23.89 16.34
N LEU A 162 14.60 -25.12 15.81
CA LEU A 162 13.98 -26.32 16.38
C LEU A 162 14.50 -26.64 17.80
N SER A 163 15.78 -26.36 18.07
CA SER A 163 16.35 -26.56 19.40
C SER A 163 15.90 -25.49 20.41
N TYR A 164 15.52 -24.31 19.92
CA TYR A 164 15.12 -23.15 20.73
C TYR A 164 13.68 -23.24 21.26
N GLU A 165 12.76 -23.89 20.55
CA GLU A 165 11.39 -24.15 21.04
C GLU A 165 11.36 -24.91 22.38
N CYS A 166 12.47 -25.57 22.76
CA CYS A 166 12.62 -26.30 24.02
C CYS A 166 13.10 -25.43 25.20
N LEU A 167 13.61 -24.20 24.97
CA LEU A 167 14.28 -23.39 26.00
C LEU A 167 13.72 -21.95 26.07
N SER A 168 13.10 -21.62 27.19
CA SER A 168 12.46 -20.33 27.48
C SER A 168 13.48 -19.26 27.90
N THR A 169 14.35 -18.79 26.99
CA THR A 169 15.26 -17.67 27.26
C THR A 169 14.94 -16.43 26.38
N PRO A 170 15.19 -15.20 26.88
CA PRO A 170 14.96 -13.98 26.09
C PRO A 170 15.85 -13.97 24.83
N ARG A 171 15.26 -13.56 23.70
CA ARG A 171 15.91 -13.51 22.37
C ARG A 171 17.15 -12.61 22.39
N ASP A 172 18.28 -13.16 21.95
CA ASP A 172 19.53 -12.42 21.73
C ASP A 172 19.51 -11.77 20.33
N HIS A 173 19.76 -10.45 20.24
CA HIS A 173 19.79 -9.68 18.99
C HIS A 173 20.80 -10.23 17.96
N ALA A 174 21.85 -10.93 18.39
CA ALA A 174 22.78 -11.58 17.46
C ALA A 174 22.09 -12.72 16.68
N GLN A 175 21.22 -13.49 17.33
CA GLN A 175 20.52 -14.63 16.73
C GLN A 175 19.55 -14.16 15.65
N THR A 176 18.75 -13.15 15.95
CA THR A 176 17.83 -12.52 15.00
C THR A 176 18.56 -12.05 13.73
N ARG A 177 19.71 -11.39 13.86
CA ARG A 177 20.48 -10.90 12.71
C ARG A 177 21.06 -12.03 11.86
N SER A 178 21.55 -13.09 12.49
CA SER A 178 22.05 -14.28 11.79
C SER A 178 20.95 -14.94 10.96
N TYR A 179 19.73 -15.10 11.52
CA TYR A 179 18.58 -15.60 10.78
C TYR A 179 18.27 -14.75 9.54
N TRP A 180 18.09 -13.44 9.70
CA TRP A 180 17.69 -12.56 8.61
C TRP A 180 18.76 -12.43 7.51
N LEU A 181 20.04 -12.58 7.86
CA LEU A 181 21.12 -12.65 6.89
C LEU A 181 21.05 -13.93 6.04
N VAL A 182 20.81 -15.08 6.68
CA VAL A 182 20.61 -16.35 5.96
C VAL A 182 19.41 -16.23 5.03
N HIS A 183 18.28 -15.71 5.52
CA HIS A 183 17.07 -15.48 4.73
C HIS A 183 17.33 -14.58 3.52
N ALA A 184 18.00 -13.44 3.71
CA ALA A 184 18.35 -12.54 2.61
C ALA A 184 19.25 -13.23 1.56
N LEU A 185 20.25 -14.01 2.00
CA LEU A 185 21.10 -14.79 1.08
C LEU A 185 20.29 -15.85 0.32
N GLU A 186 19.30 -16.48 0.94
CA GLU A 186 18.38 -17.41 0.26
C GLU A 186 17.55 -16.68 -0.80
N CYS A 187 16.85 -15.60 -0.43
CA CYS A 187 16.01 -14.82 -1.35
C CYS A 187 16.79 -14.30 -2.57
N LEU A 188 18.08 -13.99 -2.41
CA LEU A 188 18.90 -13.35 -3.44
C LEU A 188 19.70 -14.33 -4.28
N PHE A 189 20.14 -15.46 -3.72
CA PHE A 189 21.08 -16.38 -4.39
C PHE A 189 20.56 -17.82 -4.50
N VAL A 190 19.44 -18.16 -3.85
CA VAL A 190 18.85 -19.51 -3.88
C VAL A 190 17.38 -19.41 -4.31
N PRO A 191 17.04 -19.62 -5.59
CA PRO A 191 15.68 -19.45 -6.10
C PRO A 191 14.66 -20.52 -5.64
N ILE A 192 15.03 -21.39 -4.70
CA ILE A 192 14.22 -22.50 -4.18
C ILE A 192 14.15 -22.35 -2.66
N LYS A 193 12.99 -21.92 -2.12
CA LYS A 193 12.76 -21.80 -0.67
C LYS A 193 13.13 -23.11 0.05
N THR A 194 14.14 -23.07 0.90
CA THR A 194 14.59 -24.20 1.72
C THR A 194 14.09 -24.05 3.15
N THR A 195 12.96 -24.69 3.48
CA THR A 195 12.49 -25.11 4.83
C THR A 195 12.42 -24.10 6.00
N THR A 196 12.94 -22.89 5.89
CA THR A 196 12.97 -21.86 6.95
C THR A 196 11.66 -21.07 7.05
N SER A 197 10.82 -21.12 6.01
CA SER A 197 9.56 -20.37 5.92
C SER A 197 8.37 -20.96 6.68
N ASP A 198 8.46 -22.20 7.20
CA ASP A 198 7.40 -22.85 7.99
C ASP A 198 7.65 -22.81 9.52
N LEU A 199 8.76 -22.21 9.96
CA LEU A 199 9.16 -22.11 11.38
C LEU A 199 8.92 -20.68 11.93
N GLN A 200 8.79 -20.54 13.26
CA GLN A 200 8.52 -19.26 13.94
C GLN A 200 9.56 -18.18 13.58
N ILE A 201 9.15 -17.20 12.76
CA ILE A 201 10.03 -16.13 12.26
C ILE A 201 10.47 -15.21 13.44
N PRO A 202 11.76 -14.91 13.61
CA PRO A 202 12.25 -13.94 14.59
C PRO A 202 11.73 -12.52 14.34
N ASP A 203 11.46 -11.77 15.42
CA ASP A 203 11.12 -10.35 15.34
C ASP A 203 12.28 -9.57 14.69
N TYR A 204 12.00 -8.46 14.04
CA TYR A 204 13.05 -7.65 13.40
C TYR A 204 14.01 -7.04 14.44
N PRO A 205 15.29 -6.79 14.08
CA PRO A 205 16.22 -6.05 14.93
C PRO A 205 15.68 -4.66 15.29
N ASP A 206 16.04 -4.15 16.48
CA ASP A 206 15.60 -2.85 17.00
C ASP A 206 16.24 -1.65 16.26
N LEU A 207 15.65 -0.47 16.48
CA LEU A 207 15.74 0.75 15.66
C LEU A 207 17.15 1.32 15.36
N THR A 208 17.25 1.87 14.15
CA THR A 208 18.31 2.81 13.71
C THR A 208 17.81 4.25 13.80
N LEU A 209 18.71 5.21 13.99
CA LEU A 209 18.40 6.65 14.03
C LEU A 209 17.79 7.12 12.70
N ILE A 210 16.62 7.77 12.78
CA ILE A 210 15.96 8.39 11.61
C ILE A 210 16.68 9.72 11.29
N PRO A 211 17.09 9.97 10.03
CA PRO A 211 17.73 11.23 9.66
C PRO A 211 16.81 12.44 9.91
N PRO A 212 17.33 13.57 10.40
CA PRO A 212 16.56 14.80 10.56
C PRO A 212 16.11 15.36 9.20
N LEU A 213 15.13 16.26 9.19
CA LEU A 213 14.72 17.01 7.98
C LEU A 213 15.90 17.80 7.40
N PRO A 214 15.92 18.08 6.07
CA PRO A 214 17.00 18.86 5.46
C PRO A 214 17.08 20.27 6.08
N ASP A 215 18.30 20.80 6.25
CA ASP A 215 18.49 22.15 6.78
C ASP A 215 17.91 23.20 5.82
N SER A 216 16.87 23.91 6.24
CA SER A 216 16.18 24.91 5.42
C SER A 216 17.01 26.19 5.27
N SER A 217 17.94 26.21 4.32
CA SER A 217 18.54 27.45 3.84
C SER A 217 17.61 28.14 2.82
N GLY A 218 16.63 28.87 3.34
CA GLY A 218 16.02 30.04 2.69
C GLY A 218 15.26 29.83 1.37
N THR A 219 14.02 29.36 1.46
CA THR A 219 12.86 29.88 0.70
C THR A 219 11.57 29.30 1.30
N GLU A 220 10.62 30.16 1.63
CA GLU A 220 9.33 29.86 2.28
C GLU A 220 8.34 29.06 1.41
N GLU A 221 8.77 28.49 0.28
CA GLU A 221 7.94 27.63 -0.59
C GLU A 221 7.90 26.16 -0.13
N ALA A 222 8.75 25.75 0.81
CA ALA A 222 8.84 24.35 1.26
C ALA A 222 7.72 23.89 2.21
N ALA A 223 6.87 24.79 2.70
CA ALA A 223 5.87 24.51 3.74
C ALA A 223 4.47 24.13 3.23
N GLN A 224 4.24 24.07 1.90
CA GLN A 224 2.91 23.80 1.34
C GLN A 224 2.67 22.36 0.88
N ASP A 225 3.72 21.54 0.71
CA ASP A 225 3.60 20.12 0.35
C ASP A 225 3.88 19.15 1.51
N THR A 226 4.02 19.67 2.73
CA THR A 226 4.22 18.85 3.92
C THR A 226 2.87 18.36 4.43
N VAL A 227 2.61 17.06 4.29
CA VAL A 227 1.67 16.37 5.17
C VAL A 227 2.21 16.53 6.60
N HIS A 228 1.70 17.52 7.35
CA HIS A 228 2.02 17.69 8.76
C HIS A 228 1.78 16.38 9.51
N VAL A 229 2.88 15.70 9.89
CA VAL A 229 2.87 14.61 10.87
C VAL A 229 3.03 15.26 12.24
N THR A 230 1.94 15.86 12.72
CA THR A 230 1.79 16.25 14.13
C THR A 230 0.77 15.32 14.75
N GLY A 231 1.25 14.21 15.32
CA GLY A 231 0.41 13.22 16.00
C GLY A 231 1.09 11.87 16.19
N SER A 232 2.27 11.80 16.82
CA SER A 232 2.84 10.52 17.24
C SER A 232 2.32 10.12 18.62
N SER A 233 1.15 9.49 18.67
CA SER A 233 0.98 8.41 19.64
C SER A 233 1.77 7.22 19.08
N THR A 234 2.88 6.89 19.71
CA THR A 234 3.82 5.80 19.38
C THR A 234 3.13 4.42 19.36
N THR A 235 2.34 4.07 18.35
CA THR A 235 1.84 2.70 18.17
C THR A 235 3.00 1.77 17.80
N GLU A 236 2.86 0.46 18.06
CA GLU A 236 3.88 -0.56 17.76
C GLU A 236 4.39 -0.54 16.31
N ILE A 237 3.66 0.07 15.38
CA ILE A 237 4.04 0.30 13.98
C ILE A 237 5.29 1.21 13.86
N ASP A 238 5.53 2.11 14.82
CA ASP A 238 6.76 2.91 14.87
C ASP A 238 8.00 2.12 15.31
N ARG A 239 7.83 0.91 15.88
CA ARG A 239 8.94 0.02 16.28
C ARG A 239 9.52 -0.79 15.12
N VAL A 240 8.74 -0.97 14.04
CA VAL A 240 9.13 -1.75 12.86
C VAL A 240 9.97 -0.83 11.94
N GLY A 241 11.26 -0.68 12.29
CA GLY A 241 12.18 0.26 11.65
C GLY A 241 12.44 0.02 10.15
N ILE A 242 13.31 0.86 9.57
CA ILE A 242 13.75 0.76 8.15
C ILE A 242 14.33 -0.62 7.79
N ILE A 243 14.88 -1.33 8.77
CA ILE A 243 15.39 -2.71 8.65
C ILE A 243 14.27 -3.66 8.27
N ALA A 244 13.20 -3.68 9.05
CA ALA A 244 12.05 -4.54 8.83
C ALA A 244 11.38 -4.25 7.48
N HIS A 245 11.25 -2.96 7.14
CA HIS A 245 10.74 -2.55 5.84
C HIS A 245 11.61 -3.08 4.69
N SER A 246 12.94 -2.96 4.77
CA SER A 246 13.84 -3.51 3.74
C SER A 246 13.80 -5.04 3.64
N LEU A 247 13.69 -5.76 4.76
CA LEU A 247 13.64 -7.22 4.77
C LEU A 247 12.32 -7.75 4.20
N ARG A 248 11.20 -7.08 4.47
CA ARG A 248 9.89 -7.45 3.88
C ARG A 248 9.89 -7.36 2.36
N ILE A 249 10.52 -6.35 1.76
CA ILE A 249 10.59 -6.28 0.29
C ILE A 249 11.55 -7.32 -0.30
N ILE A 250 12.62 -7.66 0.42
CA ILE A 250 13.54 -8.75 0.03
C ILE A 250 12.81 -10.11 0.04
N ASP A 251 11.90 -10.31 0.99
CA ASP A 251 11.07 -11.51 1.05
C ASP A 251 10.13 -11.63 -0.16
N ILE A 252 9.41 -10.55 -0.48
CA ILE A 252 8.56 -10.46 -1.69
C ILE A 252 9.38 -10.66 -2.97
N TRP A 253 10.61 -10.13 -3.01
CA TRP A 253 11.53 -10.39 -4.12
C TRP A 253 11.92 -11.87 -4.23
N GLY A 254 12.14 -12.54 -3.11
CA GLY A 254 12.37 -13.98 -3.06
C GLY A 254 11.17 -14.77 -3.60
N GLU A 255 9.94 -14.36 -3.27
CA GLU A 255 8.70 -14.92 -3.82
C GLU A 255 8.63 -14.75 -5.35
N LEU A 256 8.90 -13.54 -5.84
CA LEU A 256 8.98 -13.25 -7.27
C LEU A 256 10.03 -14.12 -7.96
N THR A 257 11.22 -14.22 -7.39
CA THR A 257 12.31 -15.02 -7.97
C THR A 257 11.93 -16.50 -8.05
N SER A 258 11.28 -17.02 -7.00
CA SER A 258 10.74 -18.39 -7.00
C SER A 258 9.66 -18.57 -8.07
N TYR A 259 8.75 -17.60 -8.18
CA TYR A 259 7.72 -17.59 -9.23
C TYR A 259 8.32 -17.63 -10.63
N LEU A 260 9.27 -16.74 -10.94
CA LEU A 260 9.98 -16.72 -12.23
C LEU A 260 10.68 -18.05 -12.53
N HIS A 261 11.28 -18.68 -11.51
CA HIS A 261 11.88 -19.99 -11.67
C HIS A 261 10.84 -21.07 -12.02
N THR A 262 9.66 -21.06 -11.37
CA THR A 262 8.57 -21.99 -11.72
C THR A 262 8.07 -21.81 -13.15
N LEU A 263 8.01 -20.56 -13.64
CA LEU A 263 7.64 -20.26 -15.01
C LEU A 263 8.71 -20.71 -16.01
N ARG A 264 10.00 -20.51 -15.68
CA ARG A 264 11.13 -21.00 -16.50
C ARG A 264 11.11 -22.53 -16.66
N GLN A 265 10.61 -23.26 -15.65
CA GLN A 265 10.41 -24.71 -15.72
C GLN A 265 9.22 -25.14 -16.60
N GLY A 266 8.47 -24.19 -17.16
CA GLY A 266 7.32 -24.45 -18.02
C GLY A 266 6.00 -24.70 -17.28
N LYS A 267 5.91 -24.38 -15.98
CA LYS A 267 4.62 -24.41 -15.26
C LYS A 267 3.75 -23.27 -15.77
N THR A 268 2.48 -23.58 -16.04
CA THR A 268 1.53 -22.65 -16.62
C THR A 268 0.55 -22.17 -15.56
N GLU A 269 0.16 -20.89 -15.67
CA GLU A 269 -0.78 -20.26 -14.77
C GLU A 269 -1.58 -19.19 -15.51
N LYS A 270 -2.83 -18.97 -15.09
CA LYS A 270 -3.63 -17.82 -15.53
C LYS A 270 -3.33 -16.63 -14.61
N SER A 271 -2.46 -15.70 -15.04
CA SER A 271 -2.02 -14.56 -14.21
C SER A 271 -3.14 -13.65 -13.70
N TRP A 272 -4.32 -13.66 -14.34
CA TRP A 272 -5.50 -12.89 -13.92
C TRP A 272 -6.44 -13.65 -12.98
N SER A 273 -6.15 -14.92 -12.67
CA SER A 273 -6.93 -15.69 -11.69
C SER A 273 -6.69 -15.14 -10.28
N PRO A 274 -7.72 -14.99 -9.44
CA PRO A 274 -7.56 -14.59 -8.04
C PRO A 274 -6.59 -15.49 -7.27
N ASP A 275 -6.60 -16.79 -7.56
CA ASP A 275 -5.76 -17.79 -6.90
C ASP A 275 -4.32 -17.86 -7.45
N SER A 276 -3.97 -17.01 -8.43
CA SER A 276 -2.65 -17.06 -9.07
C SER A 276 -1.54 -16.55 -8.16
N ILE A 277 -0.34 -17.13 -8.29
CA ILE A 277 0.89 -16.64 -7.65
C ILE A 277 1.15 -15.20 -8.07
N HIS A 278 0.94 -14.87 -9.36
CA HIS A 278 1.03 -13.49 -9.83
C HIS A 278 0.13 -12.52 -9.03
N MET A 279 -1.14 -12.86 -8.82
CA MET A 279 -2.06 -12.00 -8.07
C MET A 279 -1.68 -11.94 -6.58
N ARG A 280 -1.20 -13.05 -6.00
CA ARG A 280 -0.73 -13.09 -4.61
C ARG A 280 0.45 -12.14 -4.37
N ILE A 281 1.47 -12.20 -5.22
CA ILE A 281 2.63 -11.27 -5.14
C ILE A 281 2.16 -9.83 -5.34
N ASN A 282 1.20 -9.58 -6.25
CA ASN A 282 0.63 -8.26 -6.44
C ASN A 282 -0.07 -7.72 -5.18
N LEU A 283 -0.85 -8.57 -4.49
CA LEU A 283 -1.49 -8.23 -3.22
C LEU A 283 -0.47 -7.99 -2.11
N GLU A 284 0.60 -8.78 -2.04
CA GLU A 284 1.68 -8.58 -1.08
C GLU A 284 2.41 -7.24 -1.28
N LEU A 285 2.61 -6.82 -2.53
CA LEU A 285 3.17 -5.49 -2.83
C LEU A 285 2.25 -4.34 -2.38
N ILE A 286 0.93 -4.49 -2.56
CA ILE A 286 -0.06 -3.51 -2.08
C ILE A 286 -0.08 -3.48 -0.55
N ASP A 287 -0.09 -4.64 0.10
CA ASP A 287 -0.09 -4.77 1.56
C ASP A 287 1.23 -4.26 2.18
N PHE A 288 2.35 -4.45 1.48
CA PHE A 288 3.65 -3.89 1.83
C PHE A 288 3.58 -2.36 1.87
N GLU A 289 3.08 -1.71 0.81
CA GLU A 289 2.93 -0.26 0.75
C GLU A 289 1.95 0.25 1.81
N ALA A 290 0.78 -0.38 1.94
CA ALA A 290 -0.26 0.00 2.89
C ALA A 290 0.18 -0.08 4.35
N LYS A 291 1.06 -1.04 4.70
CA LYS A 291 1.62 -1.21 6.05
C LYS A 291 2.92 -0.42 6.27
N SER A 292 3.43 0.28 5.26
CA SER A 292 4.69 1.01 5.37
C SER A 292 4.51 2.33 6.12
N PRO A 293 5.36 2.66 7.10
CA PRO A 293 5.30 3.95 7.77
C PRO A 293 5.40 5.10 6.76
N LYS A 294 4.50 6.10 6.85
CA LYS A 294 4.46 7.24 5.92
C LYS A 294 5.80 7.98 5.82
N LYS A 295 6.61 7.99 6.89
CA LYS A 295 7.97 8.55 6.92
C LYS A 295 8.97 7.88 5.95
N LEU A 296 8.67 6.66 5.50
CA LEU A 296 9.45 5.90 4.53
C LEU A 296 8.91 6.05 3.09
N PHE A 297 7.93 6.92 2.85
CA PHE A 297 7.48 7.23 1.49
C PHE A 297 8.48 8.16 0.79
N LEU A 298 8.69 7.93 -0.51
CA LEU A 298 9.65 8.67 -1.32
C LEU A 298 9.45 10.20 -1.25
N CYS A 299 8.20 10.66 -1.26
CA CYS A 299 7.87 12.09 -1.16
C CYS A 299 8.36 12.75 0.14
N ASN A 300 8.48 11.97 1.22
CA ASN A 300 8.91 12.47 2.53
C ASN A 300 10.43 12.35 2.74
N ALA A 301 11.16 11.77 1.79
CA ALA A 301 12.62 11.66 1.85
C ALA A 301 13.35 12.91 1.35
N TYR A 302 12.68 13.75 0.54
CA TYR A 302 13.23 14.99 -0.04
C TYR A 302 14.58 14.79 -0.73
N LEU A 303 14.78 13.69 -1.47
CA LEU A 303 16.06 13.31 -2.08
C LEU A 303 16.70 14.45 -2.90
N SER A 304 15.90 15.24 -3.62
CA SER A 304 16.37 16.38 -4.42
C SER A 304 16.95 17.54 -3.59
N ARG A 305 16.64 17.60 -2.29
CA ARG A 305 17.11 18.63 -1.35
C ARG A 305 18.22 18.14 -0.41
N ARG A 306 18.60 16.87 -0.50
CA ARG A 306 19.65 16.28 0.35
C ARG A 306 21.02 16.49 -0.25
N THR A 307 22.02 16.62 0.61
CA THR A 307 23.43 16.66 0.22
C THR A 307 24.12 15.33 0.50
N LYS A 308 25.23 15.05 -0.20
CA LYS A 308 26.07 13.86 0.06
C LYS A 308 26.52 13.79 1.52
N ASP A 309 26.83 14.94 2.15
CA ASP A 309 27.27 15.01 3.54
C ASP A 309 26.14 14.58 4.51
N GLU A 310 24.91 15.03 4.29
CA GLU A 310 23.76 14.61 5.11
C GLU A 310 23.45 13.12 4.98
N VAL A 311 23.50 12.59 3.75
CA VAL A 311 23.25 11.16 3.49
C VAL A 311 24.33 10.29 4.16
N SER A 312 25.59 10.70 4.07
CA SER A 312 26.74 10.05 4.72
C SER A 312 26.88 10.29 6.23
N ARG A 313 25.88 10.91 6.87
CA ARG A 313 25.75 10.90 8.34
C ARG A 313 24.88 9.74 8.82
N TYR A 314 24.01 9.20 7.97
CA TYR A 314 23.03 8.16 8.31
C TYR A 314 23.02 7.05 7.25
N PRO A 315 24.17 6.39 7.02
CA PRO A 315 24.34 5.47 5.89
C PRO A 315 23.36 4.31 5.97
N GLU A 316 23.19 3.82 7.18
CA GLU A 316 22.41 2.66 7.49
C GLU A 316 20.93 2.83 7.11
N PHE A 317 20.38 4.02 7.40
CA PHE A 317 19.03 4.35 7.00
C PHE A 317 18.93 4.46 5.47
N TRP A 318 19.81 5.27 4.86
CA TRP A 318 19.72 5.59 3.44
C TRP A 318 19.99 4.39 2.53
N ASN A 319 20.90 3.49 2.91
CA ASN A 319 21.14 2.24 2.20
C ASN A 319 19.87 1.37 2.14
N ARG A 320 19.24 1.15 3.29
CA ARG A 320 18.05 0.30 3.38
C ARG A 320 16.81 0.97 2.77
N PHE A 321 16.72 2.29 2.86
CA PHE A 321 15.71 3.08 2.17
C PHE A 321 15.84 2.94 0.65
N MET A 322 17.05 3.13 0.11
CA MET A 322 17.35 2.96 -1.32
C MET A 322 16.99 1.56 -1.80
N VAL A 323 17.44 0.52 -1.09
CA VAL A 323 17.09 -0.87 -1.38
C VAL A 323 15.58 -1.05 -1.39
N GLY A 324 14.88 -0.54 -0.37
CA GLY A 324 13.42 -0.57 -0.27
C GLY A 324 12.72 -0.02 -1.51
N GLN A 325 13.08 1.21 -1.90
CA GLN A 325 12.46 1.92 -3.03
C GLN A 325 12.78 1.26 -4.38
N LEU A 326 14.05 0.93 -4.64
CA LEU A 326 14.48 0.32 -5.90
C LEU A 326 13.89 -1.09 -6.08
N MET A 327 13.91 -1.91 -5.02
CA MET A 327 13.36 -3.27 -5.07
C MET A 327 11.85 -3.26 -5.26
N TRP A 328 11.11 -2.31 -4.64
CA TRP A 328 9.67 -2.20 -4.83
C TRP A 328 9.31 -1.91 -6.30
N HIS A 329 9.94 -0.89 -6.91
CA HIS A 329 9.70 -0.59 -8.33
C HIS A 329 10.20 -1.73 -9.25
N ALA A 330 11.36 -2.32 -8.99
CA ALA A 330 11.87 -3.44 -9.79
C ALA A 330 10.94 -4.67 -9.72
N THR A 331 10.41 -5.01 -8.54
CA THR A 331 9.47 -6.13 -8.37
C THR A 331 8.20 -5.87 -9.18
N HIS A 332 7.63 -4.66 -9.12
CA HIS A 332 6.48 -4.30 -9.94
C HIS A 332 6.79 -4.38 -11.44
N ALA A 333 7.94 -3.84 -11.89
CA ALA A 333 8.31 -3.86 -13.31
C ALA A 333 8.44 -5.28 -13.85
N ILE A 334 9.08 -6.17 -13.08
CA ILE A 334 9.30 -7.57 -13.46
C ILE A 334 8.01 -8.37 -13.37
N LEU A 335 7.21 -8.25 -12.31
CA LEU A 335 5.95 -8.98 -12.16
C LEU A 335 4.99 -8.72 -13.34
N ASN A 336 4.98 -7.47 -13.85
CA ASN A 336 4.13 -7.03 -14.96
C ASN A 336 4.81 -7.18 -16.33
N HIS A 337 5.98 -7.82 -16.41
CA HIS A 337 6.80 -7.83 -17.60
C HIS A 337 6.09 -8.52 -18.79
N PRO A 338 5.96 -7.88 -19.97
CA PRO A 338 5.18 -8.42 -21.09
C PRO A 338 5.63 -9.81 -21.57
N PHE A 339 6.94 -10.03 -21.63
CA PHE A 339 7.53 -11.35 -21.92
C PHE A 339 7.01 -12.46 -21.01
N ILE A 340 6.81 -12.23 -19.71
CA ILE A 340 6.36 -13.27 -18.78
C ILE A 340 4.95 -13.72 -19.16
N HIS A 341 4.04 -12.77 -19.32
CA HIS A 341 2.65 -13.05 -19.69
C HIS A 341 2.50 -13.66 -21.09
N LEU A 342 3.42 -13.36 -22.01
CA LEU A 342 3.45 -13.96 -23.34
C LEU A 342 4.12 -15.34 -23.36
N SER A 343 5.16 -15.55 -22.55
CA SER A 343 5.82 -16.86 -22.41
C SER A 343 4.88 -17.92 -21.85
N LEU A 344 3.93 -17.51 -21.00
CA LEU A 344 2.83 -18.33 -20.51
C LEU A 344 1.87 -18.81 -21.64
N LEU A 345 1.77 -18.07 -22.76
CA LEU A 345 0.92 -18.41 -23.91
C LEU A 345 1.57 -19.34 -24.92
N ALA A 346 2.89 -19.46 -24.92
CA ALA A 346 3.60 -20.44 -25.74
C ALA A 346 3.35 -21.89 -25.25
N SER A 347 2.72 -22.05 -24.09
CA SER A 347 2.29 -23.35 -23.56
C SER A 347 0.99 -23.83 -24.26
N ARG A 348 1.02 -25.05 -24.80
CA ARG A 348 -0.10 -25.63 -25.54
C ARG A 348 -1.37 -25.67 -24.69
N GLY A 349 -2.43 -24.96 -25.12
CA GLY A 349 -3.78 -25.04 -24.52
C GLY A 349 -4.17 -23.89 -23.59
N SER A 350 -3.33 -22.86 -23.42
CA SER A 350 -3.65 -21.70 -22.58
C SER A 350 -4.51 -20.66 -23.33
N ILE A 351 -5.57 -20.18 -22.68
CA ILE A 351 -6.43 -19.10 -23.19
C ILE A 351 -5.61 -17.80 -23.23
N PRO A 352 -5.64 -17.01 -24.31
CA PRO A 352 -4.96 -15.72 -24.36
C PRO A 352 -5.50 -14.74 -23.30
N PRO A 353 -4.65 -13.93 -22.64
CA PRO A 353 -5.10 -12.85 -21.77
C PRO A 353 -5.97 -11.86 -22.55
N SER A 354 -6.88 -11.21 -21.85
CA SER A 354 -7.62 -10.09 -22.43
C SER A 354 -6.66 -8.96 -22.83
N CYS A 355 -6.97 -8.26 -23.92
CA CYS A 355 -6.18 -7.10 -24.35
C CYS A 355 -6.12 -6.04 -23.25
N PHE A 356 -7.19 -5.89 -22.47
CA PHE A 356 -7.24 -4.98 -21.32
C PHE A 356 -6.22 -5.37 -20.24
N PHE A 357 -6.18 -6.65 -19.86
CA PHE A 357 -5.20 -7.14 -18.89
C PHE A 357 -3.77 -6.89 -19.39
N MET A 358 -3.48 -7.25 -20.63
CA MET A 358 -2.14 -7.03 -21.22
C MET A 358 -1.74 -5.56 -21.25
N GLN A 359 -2.65 -4.67 -21.65
CA GLN A 359 -2.38 -3.23 -21.68
C GLN A 359 -2.04 -2.71 -20.28
N GLN A 360 -2.82 -3.09 -19.26
CA GLN A 360 -2.55 -2.69 -17.88
C GLN A 360 -1.19 -3.19 -17.38
N ARG A 361 -0.81 -4.43 -17.70
CA ARG A 361 0.51 -4.98 -17.32
C ARG A 361 1.64 -4.19 -17.99
N ILE A 362 1.49 -3.88 -19.28
CA ILE A 362 2.47 -3.09 -20.04
C ILE A 362 2.65 -1.70 -19.44
N ASP A 363 1.55 -1.00 -19.15
CA ASP A 363 1.60 0.35 -18.57
C ASP A 363 2.33 0.34 -17.22
N MET A 364 2.05 -0.64 -16.37
CA MET A 364 2.75 -0.84 -15.10
C MET A 364 4.23 -1.17 -15.28
N ALA A 365 4.57 -2.04 -16.24
CA ALA A 365 5.97 -2.40 -16.51
C ALA A 365 6.79 -1.18 -16.97
N ILE A 366 6.25 -0.37 -17.89
CA ILE A 366 6.91 0.85 -18.38
C ILE A 366 7.02 1.88 -17.25
N TYR A 367 5.95 2.10 -16.49
CA TYR A 367 5.93 3.06 -15.40
C TYR A 367 6.99 2.74 -14.33
N HIS A 368 6.95 1.51 -13.80
CA HIS A 368 7.86 1.13 -12.72
C HIS A 368 9.30 0.99 -13.19
N SER A 369 9.56 0.45 -14.39
CA SER A 369 10.94 0.37 -14.91
C SER A 369 11.59 1.74 -15.05
N ASN A 370 10.86 2.74 -15.56
CA ASN A 370 11.35 4.11 -15.66
C ASN A 370 11.65 4.72 -14.28
N TRP A 371 10.80 4.46 -13.29
CA TRP A 371 11.05 4.91 -11.91
C TRP A 371 12.28 4.26 -11.30
N THR A 372 12.52 2.96 -11.54
CA THR A 372 13.73 2.29 -11.05
C THR A 372 15.00 2.98 -11.56
N PHE A 373 15.09 3.29 -12.85
CA PHE A 373 16.25 4.01 -13.42
C PHE A 373 16.35 5.46 -12.97
N ARG A 374 15.21 6.13 -12.75
CA ARG A 374 15.19 7.49 -12.20
C ARG A 374 15.70 7.52 -10.77
N LEU A 375 15.27 6.58 -9.93
CA LEU A 375 15.72 6.46 -8.55
C LEU A 375 17.21 6.11 -8.49
N LEU A 376 17.68 5.20 -9.34
CA LEU A 376 19.11 4.86 -9.44
C LEU A 376 19.94 6.14 -9.67
N GLU A 377 19.55 6.97 -10.65
CA GLU A 377 20.23 8.25 -10.93
C GLU A 377 20.16 9.22 -9.74
N MET A 378 19.02 9.30 -9.04
CA MET A 378 18.88 10.17 -7.87
C MET A 378 19.80 9.73 -6.72
N PHE A 379 19.91 8.43 -6.45
CA PHE A 379 20.75 7.91 -5.39
C PHE A 379 22.23 7.92 -5.75
N ASP A 380 22.61 7.63 -6.99
CA ASP A 380 24.01 7.69 -7.46
C ASP A 380 24.60 9.11 -7.31
N ASN A 381 23.75 10.14 -7.46
CA ASN A 381 24.12 11.53 -7.17
C ASN A 381 24.33 11.83 -5.68
N LEU A 382 23.85 10.99 -4.77
CA LEU A 382 23.90 11.20 -3.32
C LEU A 382 24.89 10.28 -2.60
N MET A 383 25.15 9.09 -3.15
CA MET A 383 25.94 8.03 -2.53
C MET A 383 26.45 7.04 -3.59
N ASP A 384 27.57 6.38 -3.30
CA ASP A 384 28.13 5.39 -4.20
C ASP A 384 27.37 4.05 -4.05
N ILE A 385 26.84 3.54 -5.17
CA ILE A 385 26.04 2.31 -5.18
C ILE A 385 26.91 1.16 -5.70
N VAL A 386 27.32 0.25 -4.81
CA VAL A 386 28.13 -0.94 -5.14
C VAL A 386 27.41 -2.26 -4.83
N ASP A 387 26.11 -2.20 -4.57
CA ASP A 387 25.33 -3.34 -4.08
C ASP A 387 25.00 -4.34 -5.24
N PRO A 388 25.41 -5.62 -5.13
CA PRO A 388 25.20 -6.62 -6.17
C PRO A 388 23.72 -7.04 -6.32
N MET A 389 22.89 -6.89 -5.27
CA MET A 389 21.44 -7.13 -5.35
C MET A 389 20.77 -6.04 -6.17
N ILE A 390 21.11 -4.76 -5.93
CA ILE A 390 20.59 -3.67 -6.77
C ILE A 390 21.02 -3.90 -8.22
N ALA A 391 22.29 -4.24 -8.47
CA ALA A 391 22.76 -4.60 -9.80
C ALA A 391 21.94 -5.73 -10.45
N ASN A 392 21.60 -6.77 -9.70
CA ASN A 392 20.74 -7.84 -10.19
C ASN A 392 19.33 -7.34 -10.54
N ALA A 393 18.71 -6.56 -9.66
CA ALA A 393 17.37 -6.00 -9.89
C ALA A 393 17.33 -5.04 -11.08
N MET A 394 18.37 -4.20 -11.24
CA MET A 394 18.52 -3.30 -12.39
C MET A 394 18.68 -4.09 -13.69
N ALA A 395 19.52 -5.12 -13.71
CA ALA A 395 19.70 -5.98 -14.88
C ALA A 395 18.40 -6.67 -15.28
N SER A 396 17.64 -7.22 -14.31
CA SER A 396 16.33 -7.83 -14.57
C SER A 396 15.29 -6.81 -15.02
N THR A 397 15.31 -5.58 -14.49
CA THR A 397 14.38 -4.51 -14.92
C THR A 397 14.74 -3.97 -16.31
N ALA A 398 16.02 -3.98 -16.68
CA ALA A 398 16.50 -3.53 -17.98
C ALA A 398 15.90 -4.33 -19.15
N THR A 399 15.46 -5.58 -18.95
CA THR A 399 14.80 -6.37 -20.00
C THR A 399 13.48 -5.72 -20.45
N VAL A 400 12.80 -4.96 -19.58
CA VAL A 400 11.63 -4.16 -19.94
C VAL A 400 12.03 -3.06 -20.91
N SER A 401 13.04 -2.26 -20.54
CA SER A 401 13.56 -1.19 -21.41
C SER A 401 14.10 -1.77 -22.73
N TRP A 402 14.69 -2.96 -22.70
CA TRP A 402 15.12 -3.65 -23.91
C TRP A 402 13.97 -3.92 -24.89
N LEU A 403 12.81 -4.37 -24.41
CA LEU A 403 11.64 -4.60 -25.27
C LEU A 403 11.14 -3.29 -25.88
N PHE A 404 11.10 -2.22 -25.09
CA PHE A 404 10.50 -0.95 -25.49
C PHE A 404 11.42 -0.04 -26.30
N GLN A 405 12.73 -0.34 -26.39
CA GLN A 405 13.65 0.39 -27.27
C GLN A 405 13.27 0.29 -28.76
N PHE A 406 12.51 -0.75 -29.12
CA PHE A 406 12.03 -1.00 -30.48
C PHE A 406 10.61 -0.44 -30.72
N SER A 407 10.00 0.23 -29.73
CA SER A 407 8.67 0.82 -29.85
C SER A 407 8.58 1.74 -31.07
N LYS A 408 7.40 1.78 -31.70
CA LYS A 408 7.10 2.79 -32.75
C LYS A 408 7.09 4.20 -32.21
N ASP A 409 6.75 4.35 -30.94
CA ASP A 409 6.77 5.62 -30.25
C ASP A 409 8.22 6.03 -29.98
N GLN A 410 8.64 7.14 -30.60
CA GLN A 410 10.02 7.60 -30.54
C GLN A 410 10.43 8.05 -29.13
N GLU A 411 9.50 8.60 -28.33
CA GLU A 411 9.82 9.05 -26.98
C GLU A 411 10.07 7.85 -26.06
N ILE A 412 9.19 6.85 -26.13
CA ILE A 412 9.33 5.60 -25.38
C ILE A 412 10.62 4.88 -25.78
N ALA A 413 10.86 4.75 -27.09
CA ALA A 413 12.05 4.10 -27.62
C ALA A 413 13.32 4.81 -27.14
N GLN A 414 13.37 6.15 -27.22
CA GLN A 414 14.53 6.92 -26.79
C GLN A 414 14.77 6.81 -25.27
N LYS A 415 13.71 6.90 -24.47
CA LYS A 415 13.81 6.78 -23.00
C LYS A 415 14.29 5.38 -22.60
N ALA A 416 13.77 4.35 -23.25
CA ALA A 416 14.21 2.98 -23.06
C ALA A 416 15.70 2.78 -23.42
N GLN A 417 16.18 3.35 -24.53
CA GLN A 417 17.60 3.32 -24.90
C GLN A 417 18.50 4.04 -23.89
N ASN A 418 18.04 5.17 -23.35
CA ASN A 418 18.76 5.91 -22.31
C ASN A 418 18.85 5.09 -21.01
N ASN A 419 17.76 4.45 -20.59
CA ASN A 419 17.73 3.58 -19.42
C ASN A 419 18.68 2.38 -19.56
N LEU A 420 18.74 1.77 -20.75
CA LEU A 420 19.67 0.66 -21.03
C LEU A 420 21.13 1.11 -20.90
N SER A 421 21.47 2.26 -21.48
CA SER A 421 22.83 2.83 -21.40
C SER A 421 23.23 3.09 -19.94
N LYS A 422 22.34 3.69 -19.16
CA LYS A 422 22.54 3.92 -17.71
C LYS A 422 22.74 2.61 -16.93
N CYS A 423 21.93 1.59 -17.25
CA CYS A 423 22.07 0.28 -16.63
C CYS A 423 23.45 -0.31 -16.86
N GLU A 424 23.96 -0.21 -18.09
CA GLU A 424 25.25 -0.81 -18.46
C GLU A 424 26.43 -0.12 -17.76
N GLU A 425 26.42 1.21 -17.72
CA GLU A 425 27.42 1.99 -16.99
C GLU A 425 27.45 1.58 -15.51
N PHE A 426 26.27 1.51 -14.89
CA PHE A 426 26.11 1.06 -13.51
C PHE A 426 26.60 -0.38 -13.28
N LEU A 427 26.22 -1.34 -14.13
CA LEU A 427 26.66 -2.73 -14.01
C LEU A 427 28.18 -2.86 -14.20
N CYS A 428 28.79 -2.07 -15.07
CA CYS A 428 30.24 -2.04 -15.26
C CYS A 428 30.96 -1.50 -14.03
N GLN A 429 30.42 -0.47 -13.37
CA GLN A 429 30.94 0.06 -12.11
C GLN A 429 30.86 -0.98 -11.00
N VAL A 430 29.69 -1.57 -10.77
CA VAL A 430 29.52 -2.61 -9.72
C VAL A 430 30.38 -3.84 -10.01
N ALA A 431 30.61 -4.19 -11.27
CA ALA A 431 31.46 -5.32 -11.64
C ALA A 431 32.94 -5.16 -11.26
N GLN A 432 33.43 -3.93 -11.05
CA GLN A 432 34.79 -3.69 -10.54
C GLN A 432 34.95 -4.26 -9.13
N THR A 433 33.88 -4.14 -8.34
CA THR A 433 33.80 -4.67 -6.98
C THR A 433 33.31 -6.11 -6.95
N TRP A 434 32.29 -6.45 -7.74
CA TRP A 434 31.66 -7.76 -7.76
C TRP A 434 31.81 -8.40 -9.15
N PRO A 435 32.93 -9.08 -9.43
CA PRO A 435 33.24 -9.54 -10.78
C PRO A 435 32.18 -10.45 -11.41
N HIS A 436 31.35 -11.15 -10.62
CA HIS A 436 30.28 -12.00 -11.16
C HIS A 436 29.18 -11.19 -11.89
N ILE A 437 29.03 -9.89 -11.59
CA ILE A 437 28.07 -8.99 -12.25
C ILE A 437 28.48 -8.68 -13.69
N SER A 438 29.78 -8.78 -14.03
CA SER A 438 30.29 -8.52 -15.39
C SER A 438 29.58 -9.35 -16.48
N GLN A 439 29.18 -10.59 -16.16
CA GLN A 439 28.45 -11.46 -17.09
C GLN A 439 27.07 -10.89 -17.47
N LYS A 440 26.44 -10.13 -16.57
CA LYS A 440 25.16 -9.46 -16.83
C LYS A 440 25.33 -8.22 -17.71
N ALA A 441 26.44 -7.50 -17.58
CA ALA A 441 26.77 -6.38 -18.45
C ALA A 441 27.05 -6.84 -19.90
N LEU A 442 27.66 -8.02 -20.08
CA LEU A 442 27.99 -8.61 -21.39
C LEU A 442 26.77 -9.15 -22.17
N ALA A 443 25.60 -9.30 -21.54
CA ALA A 443 24.39 -9.80 -22.20
C ALA A 443 23.94 -8.93 -23.39
N ARG A 444 24.41 -7.67 -23.47
CA ARG A 444 24.17 -6.74 -24.59
C ARG A 444 24.67 -7.24 -25.95
N GLU A 445 25.77 -7.98 -26.02
CA GLU A 445 26.27 -8.49 -27.31
C GLU A 445 25.32 -9.54 -27.91
N ASN A 446 24.71 -10.36 -27.05
CA ASN A 446 23.70 -11.33 -27.46
C ASN A 446 22.43 -10.62 -27.95
N TYR A 447 22.05 -9.51 -27.32
CA TYR A 447 20.88 -8.70 -27.71
C TYR A 447 20.95 -8.08 -29.10
N ARG A 448 22.15 -7.87 -29.65
CA ARG A 448 22.33 -7.33 -31.02
C ARG A 448 22.00 -8.35 -32.12
N GLN A 449 21.78 -9.62 -31.76
CA GLN A 449 21.46 -10.71 -32.71
C GLN A 449 19.94 -10.87 -32.96
N CYS A 450 19.13 -9.86 -32.64
CA CYS A 450 17.68 -9.84 -32.84
C CYS A 450 17.31 -9.41 -34.27
N SER A 451 16.17 -9.92 -34.78
CA SER A 451 15.56 -9.38 -36.00
C SER A 451 14.28 -8.61 -35.67
N SER A 452 14.15 -7.40 -36.20
CA SER A 452 12.96 -6.56 -36.08
C SER A 452 12.36 -6.30 -37.45
N GLN A 453 11.09 -6.67 -37.65
CA GLN A 453 10.32 -6.35 -38.86
C GLN A 453 9.03 -5.63 -38.46
N GLY A 454 8.93 -4.34 -38.80
CA GLY A 454 7.78 -3.51 -38.43
C GLY A 454 7.62 -3.41 -36.92
N THR A 455 6.51 -3.91 -36.39
CA THR A 455 6.19 -3.94 -34.94
C THR A 455 6.58 -5.24 -34.24
N THR A 456 7.15 -6.19 -34.96
CA THR A 456 7.43 -7.52 -34.42
C THR A 456 8.91 -7.67 -34.15
N ILE A 457 9.25 -8.04 -32.92
CA ILE A 457 10.62 -8.30 -32.46
C ILE A 457 10.75 -9.80 -32.26
N SER A 458 11.73 -10.42 -32.93
CA SER A 458 12.03 -11.84 -32.77
C SER A 458 13.38 -12.04 -32.09
N PHE A 459 13.36 -12.74 -30.95
CA PHE A 459 14.56 -12.96 -30.13
C PHE A 459 14.52 -14.31 -29.41
N GLN A 460 15.69 -14.76 -28.94
CA GLN A 460 15.79 -15.99 -28.15
C GLN A 460 15.32 -15.73 -26.72
N SER A 461 14.28 -16.45 -26.30
CA SER A 461 13.71 -16.34 -24.96
C SER A 461 14.71 -16.65 -23.83
N ALA A 462 15.72 -17.48 -24.09
CA ALA A 462 16.79 -17.81 -23.13
C ALA A 462 17.48 -16.56 -22.57
N TRP A 463 17.68 -15.52 -23.40
CA TRP A 463 18.39 -14.31 -23.01
C TRP A 463 17.71 -13.55 -21.87
N PHE A 464 16.38 -13.53 -21.86
CA PHE A 464 15.61 -12.88 -20.80
C PHE A 464 15.57 -13.76 -19.56
N TRP A 465 15.40 -15.06 -19.73
CA TRP A 465 15.39 -15.99 -18.60
C TRP A 465 16.71 -16.00 -17.83
N ASP A 466 17.84 -15.78 -18.50
CA ASP A 466 19.15 -15.71 -17.85
C ASP A 466 19.32 -14.45 -16.98
N LEU A 467 18.61 -13.36 -17.27
CA LEU A 467 18.57 -12.18 -16.41
C LEU A 467 17.45 -12.21 -15.37
N LEU A 468 16.27 -12.75 -15.71
CA LEU A 468 15.09 -12.79 -14.83
C LEU A 468 15.17 -13.91 -13.78
N SER A 469 15.70 -15.08 -14.15
CA SER A 469 15.83 -16.24 -13.27
C SER A 469 17.07 -17.05 -13.67
N PRO A 470 18.30 -16.59 -13.38
CA PRO A 470 19.53 -17.26 -13.78
C PRO A 470 19.60 -18.72 -13.31
N ARG A 471 20.20 -19.60 -14.11
CA ARG A 471 20.42 -21.02 -13.73
C ARG A 471 21.57 -21.13 -12.72
N PRO A 472 21.50 -22.09 -11.77
CA PRO A 472 22.70 -22.58 -11.10
C PRO A 472 23.78 -22.93 -12.12
N SER A 473 24.92 -22.28 -12.07
CA SER A 473 26.02 -22.57 -12.99
C SER A 473 26.81 -23.79 -12.53
N PHE A 474 26.29 -25.03 -12.66
CA PHE A 474 27.08 -26.24 -12.38
C PHE A 474 28.39 -26.22 -13.20
N GLY A 475 29.52 -26.27 -12.51
CA GLY A 475 30.79 -25.71 -13.00
C GLY A 475 31.28 -26.24 -14.35
N ALA A 476 31.94 -25.33 -15.09
CA ALA A 476 33.04 -25.52 -16.04
C ALA A 476 33.22 -26.92 -16.66
N ASN A 477 32.26 -27.36 -17.48
CA ASN A 477 32.52 -28.20 -18.67
C ASN A 477 31.29 -28.30 -19.61
N GLU A 478 30.50 -27.23 -19.74
CA GLU A 478 29.49 -27.14 -20.81
C GLU A 478 30.02 -26.41 -22.04
N ALA A 479 31.25 -26.76 -22.44
CA ALA A 479 31.42 -27.11 -23.83
C ALA A 479 30.85 -28.53 -23.99
N ARG A 480 29.54 -28.65 -24.30
CA ARG A 480 28.80 -29.90 -24.59
C ARG A 480 28.28 -30.70 -23.38
N ALA A 481 27.21 -30.24 -22.73
CA ALA A 481 26.19 -31.18 -22.25
C ALA A 481 25.12 -31.33 -23.35
N PRO A 482 24.76 -32.56 -23.78
CA PRO A 482 23.69 -32.74 -24.75
C PRO A 482 22.36 -32.37 -24.09
N ASP A 483 21.72 -31.41 -24.72
CA ASP A 483 20.34 -30.93 -24.60
C ASP A 483 19.35 -32.04 -24.18
N LEU A 484 19.27 -32.33 -22.87
CA LEU A 484 18.43 -33.37 -22.29
C LEU A 484 17.02 -32.82 -22.06
N ARG A 485 16.35 -32.65 -23.20
CA ARG A 485 14.98 -32.21 -23.53
C ARG A 485 15.15 -31.09 -24.53
N GLY A 486 15.25 -31.46 -25.82
CA GLY A 486 15.52 -30.53 -26.92
C GLY A 486 14.89 -29.17 -26.68
N GLU A 487 15.73 -28.21 -26.29
CA GLU A 487 15.37 -26.81 -26.29
C GLU A 487 15.30 -26.44 -27.76
N THR A 488 14.12 -26.65 -28.35
CA THR A 488 13.71 -25.88 -29.52
C THR A 488 14.13 -24.45 -29.25
N LYS A 489 15.04 -23.90 -30.06
CA LYS A 489 15.35 -22.47 -30.10
C LYS A 489 14.02 -21.75 -30.18
N SER A 490 13.50 -21.34 -29.03
CA SER A 490 12.14 -20.83 -28.91
C SER A 490 12.24 -19.36 -29.21
N GLU A 491 12.20 -19.05 -30.49
CA GLU A 491 12.10 -17.70 -31.01
C GLU A 491 10.72 -17.18 -30.66
N ILE A 492 10.67 -16.10 -29.86
CA ILE A 492 9.43 -15.45 -29.48
C ILE A 492 9.30 -14.18 -30.30
N SER A 493 8.18 -14.07 -31.01
CA SER A 493 7.78 -12.87 -31.75
C SER A 493 6.85 -12.02 -30.90
N LEU A 494 7.28 -10.81 -30.53
CA LEU A 494 6.51 -9.88 -29.70
C LEU A 494 6.07 -8.68 -30.53
N LYS A 495 4.77 -8.38 -30.54
CA LYS A 495 4.26 -7.10 -31.08
C LYS A 495 4.57 -6.00 -30.07
N ASN A 496 5.27 -4.96 -30.48
CA ASN A 496 5.72 -3.85 -29.64
C ASN A 496 4.87 -2.57 -29.81
N HIS A 497 3.72 -2.68 -30.48
CA HIS A 497 2.79 -1.57 -30.69
C HIS A 497 1.64 -1.67 -29.69
N PHE A 498 1.65 -0.77 -28.71
CA PHE A 498 0.64 -0.65 -27.67
C PHE A 498 0.19 0.81 -27.58
N VAL A 499 -1.12 1.02 -27.42
CA VAL A 499 -1.72 2.35 -27.46
C VAL A 499 -1.61 2.97 -26.07
N LEU A 500 -0.75 3.97 -25.92
CA LEU A 500 -0.77 4.87 -24.77
C LEU A 500 -1.76 6.01 -25.06
N PRO A 501 -2.69 6.35 -24.15
CA PRO A 501 -3.61 7.48 -24.32
C PRO A 501 -2.95 8.87 -24.30
N LEU A 502 -1.62 8.97 -24.33
CA LEU A 502 -0.89 10.20 -24.06
C LEU A 502 0.16 10.44 -25.14
N HIS A 503 -0.25 10.91 -26.30
CA HIS A 503 0.62 11.69 -27.20
C HIS A 503 -0.21 12.66 -28.04
N ASP A 504 -0.35 13.90 -27.54
CA ASP A 504 -0.64 15.06 -28.35
C ASP A 504 0.68 15.60 -28.93
N GLY A 505 1.15 14.97 -30.00
CA GLY A 505 2.29 15.42 -30.79
C GLY A 505 1.82 15.99 -32.13
N LEU A 506 1.87 17.31 -32.28
CA LEU A 506 1.59 18.03 -33.52
C LEU A 506 2.43 17.49 -34.70
N GLY A 507 1.75 16.99 -35.73
CA GLY A 507 2.29 16.90 -37.09
C GLY A 507 2.48 15.50 -37.68
N SER A 508 1.41 14.86 -38.14
CA SER A 508 1.43 14.08 -39.39
C SER A 508 -0.01 13.87 -39.90
N GLU A 509 -0.18 13.93 -41.22
CA GLU A 509 -1.45 13.86 -41.94
C GLU A 509 -2.30 12.60 -41.64
N PRO A 510 -3.62 12.60 -41.90
CA PRO A 510 -4.51 11.50 -41.55
C PRO A 510 -4.28 10.27 -42.46
N GLY A 511 -3.30 9.45 -42.09
CA GLY A 511 -3.06 8.12 -42.64
C GLY A 511 -4.00 7.09 -42.00
N ASN A 512 -5.06 6.77 -42.71
CA ASN A 512 -6.02 5.69 -42.44
C ASN A 512 -5.33 4.34 -42.11
N PRO A 513 -5.51 3.72 -40.93
CA PRO A 513 -4.89 2.43 -40.64
C PRO A 513 -5.93 1.30 -40.53
N LEU A 514 -6.57 0.93 -41.65
CA LEU A 514 -7.23 -0.37 -41.81
C LEU A 514 -7.19 -0.84 -43.28
N VAL A 515 -6.01 -1.03 -43.86
CA VAL A 515 -5.86 -1.90 -45.04
C VAL A 515 -4.44 -2.49 -45.05
N GLY A 516 -4.35 -3.83 -45.09
CA GLY A 516 -3.22 -4.54 -45.67
C GLY A 516 -2.27 -5.24 -44.70
N ALA A 517 -2.53 -6.53 -44.47
CA ALA A 517 -1.51 -7.57 -44.64
C ALA A 517 -2.21 -8.94 -44.67
N ASP A 518 -2.19 -9.53 -45.85
CA ASP A 518 -2.69 -10.85 -46.20
C ASP A 518 -2.18 -11.95 -45.26
N PHE A 519 -3.11 -12.81 -44.85
CA PHE A 519 -2.82 -14.17 -44.44
C PHE A 519 -2.75 -15.04 -45.69
N GLY A 520 -1.58 -15.64 -45.94
CA GLY A 520 -1.48 -16.83 -46.77
C GLY A 520 -2.06 -18.03 -46.02
N THR A 521 -3.18 -18.52 -46.53
CA THR A 521 -3.87 -19.83 -46.43
C THR A 521 -2.94 -21.01 -46.11
N GLU A 522 -3.29 -22.07 -45.35
CA GLU A 522 -4.48 -22.95 -45.28
C GLU A 522 -4.52 -23.60 -43.86
N SER A 523 -5.59 -24.07 -43.21
CA SER A 523 -6.99 -24.38 -43.55
C SER A 523 -7.87 -24.44 -42.26
N ASP A 524 -9.13 -23.97 -42.38
CA ASP A 524 -10.42 -24.33 -41.76
C ASP A 524 -10.52 -24.78 -40.27
N GLU A 525 -11.45 -24.33 -39.41
CA GLU A 525 -12.73 -23.63 -39.57
C GLU A 525 -13.19 -23.09 -38.19
N GLY A 526 -13.92 -21.97 -38.14
CA GLY A 526 -14.79 -21.60 -37.00
C GLY A 526 -14.56 -20.23 -36.34
N SER A 527 -14.80 -19.12 -37.04
CA SER A 527 -14.79 -17.75 -36.51
C SER A 527 -16.19 -17.22 -36.18
N ILE A 528 -16.32 -16.45 -35.08
CA ILE A 528 -17.38 -15.46 -34.86
C ILE A 528 -16.72 -14.16 -34.38
N HIS A 529 -16.96 -13.07 -35.10
CA HIS A 529 -16.48 -11.71 -34.82
C HIS A 529 -17.51 -10.88 -34.02
N PHE A 530 -17.03 -10.00 -33.13
CA PHE A 530 -17.73 -8.79 -32.71
C PHE A 530 -16.76 -7.61 -32.70
N GLY A 531 -17.10 -6.53 -33.40
CA GLY A 531 -16.32 -5.28 -33.47
C GLY A 531 -16.71 -4.28 -32.37
N PRO A 532 -15.82 -3.33 -32.02
CA PRO A 532 -16.15 -2.31 -31.02
C PRO A 532 -16.78 -1.06 -31.64
N VAL A 533 -17.83 -0.57 -30.97
CA VAL A 533 -18.51 0.71 -31.21
C VAL A 533 -17.75 1.81 -30.46
N SER A 534 -17.37 2.86 -31.18
CA SER A 534 -16.81 4.12 -30.65
C SER A 534 -17.92 5.09 -30.23
N HIS A 535 -17.61 6.06 -29.34
CA HIS A 535 -18.14 7.44 -29.13
C HIS A 535 -17.71 7.86 -27.69
N GLY A 536 -17.10 9.02 -27.37
CA GLY A 536 -16.82 10.23 -28.12
C GLY A 536 -15.83 11.20 -27.42
N ARG A 537 -15.49 12.24 -28.19
CA ARG A 537 -14.77 13.53 -27.97
C ARG A 537 -15.36 14.38 -26.82
N ASP A 538 -14.80 15.46 -26.26
CA ASP A 538 -13.65 16.37 -26.43
C ASP A 538 -13.36 16.99 -25.04
N TRP A 539 -12.20 17.62 -24.81
CA TRP A 539 -11.97 18.93 -24.14
C TRP A 539 -10.44 19.11 -24.01
N CYS A 540 -9.88 20.02 -24.81
CA CYS A 540 -8.46 20.35 -24.78
C CYS A 540 -8.24 21.87 -24.74
N ALA A 541 -7.10 22.23 -24.14
CA ALA A 541 -6.32 23.48 -24.25
C ALA A 541 -6.64 24.68 -23.34
N LYS A 542 -5.67 25.03 -22.47
CA LYS A 542 -4.62 26.03 -22.78
C LYS A 542 -3.60 26.16 -21.63
N GLY A 543 -2.31 26.16 -21.96
CA GLY A 543 -1.25 26.65 -21.09
C GLY A 543 0.11 25.96 -21.27
N SER A 544 0.90 26.42 -22.23
CA SER A 544 2.31 26.05 -22.42
C SER A 544 3.21 26.74 -21.39
N GLY A 545 4.10 26.01 -20.73
CA GLY A 545 5.20 26.58 -19.95
C GLY A 545 5.92 25.52 -19.11
N TYR A 546 7.23 25.39 -19.34
CA TYR A 546 8.13 24.49 -18.61
C TYR A 546 7.97 24.58 -17.07
N GLY A 547 7.82 23.41 -16.44
CA GLY A 547 7.89 23.20 -15.00
C GLY A 547 7.82 21.70 -14.72
N ALA A 548 8.71 21.18 -13.88
CA ALA A 548 8.72 19.77 -13.50
C ALA A 548 7.35 19.36 -12.96
N ALA A 549 6.64 18.48 -13.67
CA ALA A 549 5.44 17.83 -13.13
C ALA A 549 5.89 16.68 -12.23
N GLU A 550 6.17 16.99 -10.96
CA GLU A 550 6.09 16.01 -9.90
C GLU A 550 4.64 15.51 -9.86
N LEU A 551 4.44 14.24 -10.21
CA LEU A 551 3.16 13.55 -10.02
C LEU A 551 2.94 13.37 -8.51
N ASN A 552 2.42 14.42 -7.86
CA ASN A 552 1.77 14.31 -6.57
C ASN A 552 0.48 13.52 -6.77
N PHE A 553 0.55 12.19 -6.63
CA PHE A 553 -0.61 11.41 -6.24
C PHE A 553 -0.96 11.85 -4.81
N GLY A 554 -1.90 12.79 -4.71
CA GLY A 554 -2.57 13.10 -3.46
C GLY A 554 -3.29 11.86 -2.97
N TRP A 555 -2.60 11.08 -2.13
CA TRP A 555 -3.17 9.95 -1.43
C TRP A 555 -4.38 10.43 -0.63
N LEU A 556 -5.56 9.88 -0.94
CA LEU A 556 -6.71 9.89 -0.03
C LEU A 556 -6.21 9.36 1.33
N LYS A 557 -6.10 10.24 2.34
CA LYS A 557 -5.88 9.82 3.72
C LYS A 557 -7.14 9.11 4.23
N CYS A 558 -7.17 7.79 4.09
CA CYS A 558 -7.91 6.90 4.98
C CYS A 558 -6.96 6.52 6.13
N ASP A 559 -7.20 7.08 7.31
CA ASP A 559 -6.50 6.63 8.53
C ASP A 559 -7.40 5.64 9.27
N TYR A 560 -7.06 4.36 9.14
CA TYR A 560 -7.44 3.28 10.04
C TYR A 560 -6.32 3.19 11.08
N ASN A 561 -6.63 3.26 12.37
CA ASN A 561 -5.63 2.87 13.37
C ASN A 561 -6.27 2.03 14.47
N MET A 562 -5.73 0.81 14.56
CA MET A 562 -5.95 -0.14 15.63
C MET A 562 -5.04 0.20 16.81
N ASP A 563 -5.71 0.37 17.95
CA ASP A 563 -5.31 0.00 19.30
C ASP A 563 -4.03 0.57 19.94
N LYS A 564 -4.27 1.44 20.93
CA LYS A 564 -3.67 1.30 22.26
C LYS A 564 -4.77 1.24 23.33
N ALA A 565 -5.04 0.04 23.83
CA ALA A 565 -5.61 -0.15 25.16
C ALA A 565 -5.02 -1.43 25.79
N LYS A 566 -4.00 -1.26 26.63
CA LYS A 566 -3.63 -2.23 27.67
C LYS A 566 -3.60 -1.49 29.00
N HIS A 567 -4.70 -1.61 29.75
CA HIS A 567 -4.73 -2.16 31.12
C HIS A 567 -6.05 -1.82 31.83
N ALA A 568 -6.96 -2.78 31.84
CA ALA A 568 -7.70 -3.22 33.04
C ALA A 568 -8.41 -4.52 32.67
N ALA A 569 -8.08 -5.62 33.35
CA ALA A 569 -8.79 -6.88 33.18
C ALA A 569 -10.20 -6.77 33.79
N PRO A 570 -11.23 -7.31 33.11
CA PRO A 570 -12.17 -8.16 33.81
C PRO A 570 -12.51 -9.44 33.02
N SER A 571 -12.52 -10.54 33.76
CA SER A 571 -13.24 -11.82 33.56
C SER A 571 -13.61 -12.28 32.14
N THR A 572 -12.95 -13.36 31.74
CA THR A 572 -13.36 -14.41 30.80
C THR A 572 -14.87 -14.44 30.49
N MET A 573 -15.25 -13.97 29.30
CA MET A 573 -16.44 -14.42 28.60
C MET A 573 -16.00 -15.22 27.36
N THR A 574 -16.42 -16.47 27.34
CA THR A 574 -16.25 -17.45 26.27
C THR A 574 -16.73 -16.92 24.92
N ARG A 575 -15.86 -16.94 23.90
CA ARG A 575 -16.25 -16.72 22.49
C ARG A 575 -17.24 -17.81 22.07
N SER A 576 -18.51 -17.43 21.93
CA SER A 576 -19.52 -18.19 21.20
C SER A 576 -19.26 -18.03 19.71
N THR A 577 -18.99 -19.14 19.01
CA THR A 577 -19.11 -19.25 17.56
C THR A 577 -20.59 -19.28 17.19
N ALA A 578 -21.27 -18.14 17.22
CA ALA A 578 -22.61 -17.99 16.65
C ALA A 578 -22.47 -17.61 15.16
N ALA A 579 -23.31 -18.21 14.31
CA ALA A 579 -23.40 -17.87 12.89
C ALA A 579 -23.64 -16.36 12.73
N ARG A 580 -22.86 -15.69 11.87
CA ARG A 580 -23.00 -14.26 11.61
C ARG A 580 -24.22 -14.04 10.69
N HIS A 581 -25.41 -13.85 11.27
CA HIS A 581 -26.65 -13.46 10.59
C HIS A 581 -26.61 -11.96 10.23
N ASN A 582 -25.71 -11.56 9.34
CA ASN A 582 -25.54 -10.15 8.93
C ASN A 582 -25.33 -9.98 7.42
N ARG A 583 -25.94 -10.88 6.64
CA ARG A 583 -25.75 -10.95 5.19
C ARG A 583 -27.04 -10.61 4.46
N VAL A 584 -26.94 -9.75 3.46
CA VAL A 584 -28.01 -9.53 2.48
C VAL A 584 -27.52 -10.09 1.16
N THR A 585 -28.35 -10.84 0.44
CA THR A 585 -27.98 -11.31 -0.90
C THR A 585 -28.84 -10.64 -1.94
N THR A 586 -28.25 -10.38 -3.10
CA THR A 586 -29.00 -9.96 -4.27
C THR A 586 -28.80 -10.98 -5.38
N ASP A 587 -29.89 -11.42 -6.00
CA ASP A 587 -29.87 -12.47 -7.01
C ASP A 587 -30.17 -11.95 -8.42
N ARG A 588 -29.94 -12.80 -9.42
CA ARG A 588 -30.65 -12.75 -10.70
C ARG A 588 -31.30 -14.08 -10.98
N ASN A 589 -32.63 -14.08 -11.07
CA ASN A 589 -33.44 -15.26 -11.32
C ASN A 589 -33.10 -16.41 -10.35
N GLY A 590 -32.89 -16.09 -9.06
CA GLY A 590 -32.54 -17.04 -8.01
C GLY A 590 -31.05 -17.42 -7.93
N ILE A 591 -30.20 -16.94 -8.85
CA ILE A 591 -28.74 -17.12 -8.78
C ILE A 591 -28.15 -15.96 -7.98
N ILE A 592 -27.56 -16.25 -6.82
CA ILE A 592 -26.92 -15.23 -5.96
C ILE A 592 -25.79 -14.54 -6.75
N GLU A 593 -25.91 -13.23 -6.93
CA GLU A 593 -24.93 -12.40 -7.64
C GLU A 593 -23.99 -11.69 -6.67
N ASN A 594 -24.53 -11.10 -5.61
CA ASN A 594 -23.74 -10.41 -4.58
C ASN A 594 -24.17 -10.81 -3.17
N VAL A 595 -23.22 -10.73 -2.25
CA VAL A 595 -23.42 -10.86 -0.81
C VAL A 595 -22.91 -9.57 -0.17
N HIS A 596 -23.78 -8.88 0.55
CA HIS A 596 -23.52 -7.61 1.22
C HIS A 596 -23.49 -7.85 2.73
N TYR A 597 -22.42 -7.41 3.40
CA TYR A 597 -22.34 -7.47 4.86
C TYR A 597 -22.87 -6.18 5.47
N VAL A 598 -23.68 -6.34 6.51
CA VAL A 598 -24.37 -5.22 7.15
C VAL A 598 -24.14 -5.20 8.65
N HIS A 599 -24.24 -4.02 9.22
CA HIS A 599 -24.12 -3.77 10.64
C HIS A 599 -25.27 -2.84 11.05
N VAL A 600 -25.97 -3.20 12.12
CA VAL A 600 -27.10 -2.46 12.66
C VAL A 600 -26.89 -2.27 14.15
N ALA A 601 -27.16 -1.07 14.64
CA ALA A 601 -27.29 -0.78 16.05
C ALA A 601 -28.64 -0.09 16.29
N VAL A 602 -29.37 -0.55 17.30
CA VAL A 602 -30.61 0.06 17.79
C VAL A 602 -30.36 0.45 19.24
N THR A 603 -30.55 1.72 19.58
CA THR A 603 -30.25 2.24 20.92
C THR A 603 -31.37 3.10 21.47
N ASP A 604 -31.43 3.26 22.80
CA ASP A 604 -32.17 4.35 23.42
C ASP A 604 -31.38 5.68 23.35
N SER A 605 -31.91 6.74 23.97
CA SER A 605 -31.24 8.06 24.04
C SER A 605 -30.05 8.10 25.01
N GLU A 606 -29.98 7.19 25.97
CA GLU A 606 -28.89 7.07 26.93
C GLU A 606 -27.68 6.30 26.35
N GLY A 607 -27.90 5.59 25.23
CA GLY A 607 -26.87 4.86 24.51
C GLY A 607 -26.82 3.38 24.86
N CYS A 608 -27.84 2.85 25.53
CA CYS A 608 -28.01 1.41 25.71
C CYS A 608 -28.38 0.78 24.37
N ILE A 609 -27.63 -0.25 23.95
CA ILE A 609 -27.96 -1.04 22.76
C ILE A 609 -29.12 -1.96 23.15
N ILE A 610 -30.20 -1.90 22.38
CA ILE A 610 -31.42 -2.70 22.58
C ILE A 610 -31.39 -3.88 21.61
N PHE A 611 -30.99 -3.63 20.36
CA PHE A 611 -30.83 -4.67 19.36
C PHE A 611 -29.62 -4.41 18.49
N SER A 612 -29.00 -5.47 17.98
CA SER A 612 -27.88 -5.39 17.06
C SER A 612 -27.97 -6.42 15.93
N VAL A 613 -27.30 -6.10 14.81
CA VAL A 613 -26.96 -7.05 13.74
C VAL A 613 -25.49 -6.81 13.37
N GLY A 614 -24.69 -7.87 13.27
CA GLY A 614 -23.28 -7.74 12.93
C GLY A 614 -22.45 -7.12 14.07
N ASP A 615 -21.84 -5.96 13.81
CA ASP A 615 -20.95 -5.28 14.76
C ASP A 615 -21.45 -3.86 15.03
N PRO A 616 -22.16 -3.61 16.15
CA PRO A 616 -22.65 -2.27 16.49
C PRO A 616 -21.53 -1.32 16.92
N THR A 617 -20.33 -1.83 17.21
CA THR A 617 -19.14 -1.05 17.60
C THR A 617 -18.28 -0.65 16.40
N ARG A 618 -18.62 -1.14 15.20
CA ARG A 618 -17.90 -0.88 13.96
C ARG A 618 -17.62 0.61 13.80
N PHE A 619 -16.34 0.96 13.75
CA PHE A 619 -15.91 2.34 13.55
C PHE A 619 -16.36 2.84 12.16
N THR A 620 -17.19 3.88 12.15
CA THR A 620 -17.92 4.29 10.95
C THR A 620 -17.85 5.81 10.79
N LEU A 621 -17.41 6.26 9.60
CA LEU A 621 -17.57 7.65 9.17
C LEU A 621 -19.06 7.93 9.03
N ALA A 622 -19.61 8.83 9.84
CA ALA A 622 -21.02 9.21 9.77
C ALA A 622 -21.34 9.94 8.45
N ARG A 623 -20.35 10.64 7.87
CA ARG A 623 -20.52 11.40 6.62
C ARG A 623 -21.75 12.31 6.73
N SER A 624 -22.62 12.29 5.71
CA SER A 624 -23.82 13.12 5.70
C SER A 624 -24.87 12.79 6.77
N THR A 625 -24.77 11.67 7.51
CA THR A 625 -25.66 11.44 8.67
C THR A 625 -25.31 12.32 9.86
N ALA A 626 -24.12 12.92 9.91
CA ALA A 626 -23.73 13.87 10.96
C ALA A 626 -24.28 15.29 10.75
N LYS A 627 -24.84 15.61 9.57
CA LYS A 627 -25.33 16.96 9.24
C LYS A 627 -26.34 17.55 10.24
N PRO A 628 -27.27 16.78 10.83
CA PRO A 628 -28.14 17.29 11.88
C PRO A 628 -27.36 17.84 13.08
N ALA A 629 -26.30 17.16 13.53
CA ALA A 629 -25.43 17.66 14.60
C ALA A 629 -24.62 18.89 14.16
N GLN A 630 -24.17 18.91 12.90
CA GLN A 630 -23.51 20.09 12.32
C GLN A 630 -24.47 21.30 12.26
N ALA A 631 -25.75 21.08 11.99
CA ALA A 631 -26.79 22.10 11.98
C ALA A 631 -27.03 22.69 13.37
N VAL A 632 -27.00 21.86 14.43
CA VAL A 632 -27.08 22.35 15.82
C VAL A 632 -25.97 23.35 16.11
N ALA A 633 -24.74 23.08 15.69
CA ALA A 633 -23.62 24.01 15.87
C ALA A 633 -23.87 25.36 15.19
N ILE A 634 -24.48 25.35 14.00
CA ILE A 634 -24.86 26.56 13.26
C ILE A 634 -25.98 27.31 14.01
N ILE A 635 -27.03 26.63 14.46
CA ILE A 635 -28.12 27.26 15.23
C ILE A 635 -27.57 27.96 16.47
N GLU A 636 -26.61 27.36 17.18
CA GLU A 636 -26.02 27.92 18.40
C GLU A 636 -25.22 29.20 18.20
N THR A 637 -24.94 29.59 16.95
CA THR A 637 -24.39 30.91 16.64
C THR A 637 -25.44 32.03 16.72
N GLY A 638 -26.73 31.68 16.79
CA GLY A 638 -27.87 32.61 16.72
C GLY A 638 -28.30 32.98 15.30
N VAL A 639 -27.61 32.48 14.26
CA VAL A 639 -27.93 32.83 12.86
C VAL A 639 -29.31 32.33 12.42
N CYS A 640 -29.77 31.20 12.95
CA CYS A 640 -31.11 30.66 12.67
C CYS A 640 -32.24 31.36 13.44
N ASP A 641 -31.92 32.32 14.31
CA ASP A 641 -32.93 33.14 15.01
C ASP A 641 -33.14 34.49 14.33
N THR A 642 -32.22 34.87 13.44
CA THR A 642 -32.14 36.22 12.87
C THR A 642 -32.11 36.23 11.34
N VAL A 643 -31.52 35.20 10.71
CA VAL A 643 -31.25 35.16 9.27
C VAL A 643 -31.99 34.02 8.57
N PHE A 644 -32.01 32.83 9.16
CA PHE A 644 -32.53 31.61 8.51
C PHE A 644 -33.86 31.12 9.10
N ASP A 645 -34.70 30.55 8.23
CA ASP A 645 -35.98 29.94 8.58
C ASP A 645 -35.91 28.39 8.68
N GLN A 646 -37.04 27.73 8.93
CA GLN A 646 -37.10 26.26 9.09
C GLN A 646 -36.71 25.49 7.82
N VAL A 647 -37.01 26.03 6.64
CA VAL A 647 -36.65 25.40 5.37
C VAL A 647 -35.17 25.56 5.09
N ASP A 648 -34.59 26.72 5.42
CA ASP A 648 -33.14 26.93 5.39
C ASP A 648 -32.46 25.91 6.33
N LEU A 649 -33.00 25.68 7.53
CA LEU A 649 -32.48 24.68 8.46
C LEU A 649 -32.57 23.24 7.93
N ALA A 650 -33.68 22.88 7.27
CA ALA A 650 -33.80 21.59 6.59
C ALA A 650 -32.74 21.43 5.49
N LEU A 651 -32.46 22.51 4.74
CA LEU A 651 -31.45 22.52 3.68
C LEU A 651 -30.01 22.46 4.23
N ILE A 652 -29.74 23.02 5.42
CA ILE A 652 -28.45 22.84 6.14
C ILE A 652 -28.22 21.34 6.43
N CYS A 653 -29.27 20.60 6.74
CA CYS A 653 -29.20 19.17 7.01
C CYS A 653 -29.12 18.31 5.73
N ALA A 654 -29.23 18.91 4.55
CA ALA A 654 -29.54 18.18 3.32
C ALA A 654 -28.35 17.51 2.62
N SER A 655 -28.66 16.46 1.86
CA SER A 655 -27.86 15.94 0.75
C SER A 655 -28.76 15.89 -0.49
N HIS A 656 -29.15 17.07 -0.99
CA HIS A 656 -30.28 17.22 -1.89
C HIS A 656 -30.00 16.82 -3.35
N ASN A 657 -31.08 16.54 -4.10
CA ASN A 657 -31.05 16.29 -5.55
C ASN A 657 -30.61 17.49 -6.41
N CYS A 658 -30.45 18.69 -5.86
CA CYS A 658 -30.15 19.91 -6.64
C CYS A 658 -31.27 20.28 -7.62
N GLU A 659 -32.53 19.91 -7.32
CA GLU A 659 -33.70 20.47 -7.99
C GLU A 659 -33.70 22.01 -7.90
N ASP A 660 -34.38 22.68 -8.83
CA ASP A 660 -34.41 24.14 -8.93
C ASP A 660 -34.74 24.80 -7.57
N LYS A 661 -35.72 24.25 -6.81
CA LYS A 661 -36.08 24.71 -5.46
C LYS A 661 -34.92 24.68 -4.44
N HIS A 662 -34.03 23.69 -4.53
CA HIS A 662 -32.86 23.59 -3.63
C HIS A 662 -31.81 24.62 -3.99
N VAL A 663 -31.50 24.74 -5.29
CA VAL A 663 -30.48 25.67 -5.80
C VAL A 663 -30.91 27.11 -5.54
N GLU A 664 -32.18 27.44 -5.83
CA GLU A 664 -32.75 28.77 -5.55
C GLU A 664 -32.70 29.09 -4.05
N ARG A 665 -33.03 28.11 -3.20
CA ARG A 665 -32.98 28.30 -1.74
C ARG A 665 -31.55 28.49 -1.23
N ALA A 666 -30.58 27.72 -1.71
CA ALA A 666 -29.17 27.89 -1.37
C ALA A 666 -28.62 29.26 -1.82
N LYS A 667 -29.02 29.75 -3.01
CA LYS A 667 -28.71 31.13 -3.46
C LYS A 667 -29.31 32.16 -2.52
N ALA A 668 -30.57 32.00 -2.14
CA ALA A 668 -31.24 32.90 -1.21
C ALA A 668 -30.56 32.91 0.17
N MET A 669 -30.12 31.75 0.68
CA MET A 669 -29.37 31.67 1.94
C MET A 669 -28.06 32.46 1.89
N MET A 670 -27.31 32.40 0.79
CA MET A 670 -26.08 33.20 0.62
C MET A 670 -26.38 34.70 0.65
N VAL A 671 -27.45 35.14 -0.03
CA VAL A 671 -27.89 36.54 0.00
C VAL A 671 -28.30 36.97 1.40
N LYS A 672 -29.09 36.16 2.11
CA LYS A 672 -29.50 36.42 3.51
C LYS A 672 -28.29 36.54 4.43
N ALA A 673 -27.27 35.71 4.23
CA ALA A 673 -26.02 35.74 5.00
C ALA A 673 -25.09 36.92 4.65
N GLY A 674 -25.39 37.69 3.60
CA GLY A 674 -24.48 38.72 3.09
C GLY A 674 -23.21 38.15 2.42
N ALA A 675 -23.28 36.92 1.94
CA ALA A 675 -22.17 36.17 1.35
C ALA A 675 -22.31 36.02 -0.16
N GLN A 676 -21.20 35.69 -0.82
CA GLN A 676 -21.09 35.50 -2.26
C GLN A 676 -20.75 34.05 -2.61
N GLU A 677 -21.20 33.58 -3.78
CA GLU A 677 -20.98 32.21 -4.23
C GLU A 677 -19.49 31.80 -4.30
N VAL A 678 -18.59 32.76 -4.56
CA VAL A 678 -17.12 32.53 -4.56
C VAL A 678 -16.57 32.07 -3.20
N GLN A 679 -17.34 32.26 -2.13
CA GLN A 679 -16.97 31.81 -0.79
C GLN A 679 -17.32 30.34 -0.55
N TYR A 680 -18.05 29.67 -1.46
CA TYR A 680 -18.18 28.22 -1.35
C TYR A 680 -16.80 27.55 -1.42
N ARG A 681 -16.63 26.54 -0.57
CA ARG A 681 -15.44 25.67 -0.54
C ARG A 681 -15.77 24.24 -0.95
N CYS A 682 -17.02 24.03 -1.39
CA CYS A 682 -17.45 22.87 -2.15
C CYS A 682 -17.52 23.22 -3.64
N GLY A 683 -16.99 22.35 -4.51
CA GLY A 683 -17.21 22.44 -5.96
C GLY A 683 -18.58 21.88 -6.36
N GLY A 684 -19.15 22.35 -7.46
CA GLY A 684 -20.35 21.76 -8.02
C GLY A 684 -20.10 20.34 -8.57
N HIS A 685 -21.15 19.51 -8.60
CA HIS A 685 -21.08 18.15 -9.14
C HIS A 685 -22.41 17.75 -9.79
N ALA A 686 -22.39 16.68 -10.59
CA ALA A 686 -23.62 16.13 -11.17
C ALA A 686 -24.62 15.76 -10.06
N SER A 687 -25.90 16.04 -10.29
CA SER A 687 -26.97 15.71 -9.35
C SER A 687 -27.00 14.21 -9.04
N ILE A 688 -27.39 13.85 -7.82
CA ILE A 688 -27.69 12.46 -7.46
C ILE A 688 -28.92 11.94 -8.25
N SER A 689 -29.80 12.83 -8.71
CA SER A 689 -30.97 12.49 -9.51
C SER A 689 -30.62 12.43 -11.01
N PRO A 690 -30.74 11.26 -11.67
CA PRO A 690 -30.55 11.15 -13.10
C PRO A 690 -31.53 12.02 -13.91
N ALA A 691 -32.72 12.29 -13.38
CA ALA A 691 -33.71 13.15 -14.01
C ALA A 691 -33.22 14.60 -14.08
N ILE A 692 -32.59 15.10 -13.01
CA ILE A 692 -32.00 16.44 -12.96
C ILE A 692 -30.79 16.54 -13.88
N ASN A 693 -29.91 15.52 -13.91
CA ASN A 693 -28.79 15.51 -14.86
C ASN A 693 -29.27 15.57 -16.31
N LYS A 694 -30.31 14.82 -16.68
CA LYS A 694 -30.93 14.89 -18.02
C LYS A 694 -31.52 16.27 -18.29
N LEU A 695 -32.14 16.89 -17.29
CA LEU A 695 -32.72 18.24 -17.41
C LEU A 695 -31.64 19.30 -17.61
N TRP A 696 -30.56 19.26 -16.81
CA TRP A 696 -29.41 20.15 -16.93
C TRP A 696 -28.70 20.01 -18.27
N ALA A 697 -28.49 18.77 -18.75
CA ALA A 697 -27.91 18.52 -20.06
C ALA A 697 -28.77 19.11 -21.19
N LYS A 698 -30.10 18.97 -21.11
CA LYS A 698 -31.03 19.58 -22.09
C LYS A 698 -31.03 21.11 -22.04
N ARG A 699 -30.88 21.70 -20.84
CA ARG A 699 -30.88 23.14 -20.62
C ARG A 699 -29.51 23.79 -20.83
N GLY A 700 -28.44 23.01 -20.96
CA GLY A 700 -27.07 23.53 -21.04
C GLY A 700 -26.62 24.21 -19.73
N VAL A 701 -27.04 23.70 -18.57
CA VAL A 701 -26.71 24.28 -17.27
C VAL A 701 -25.24 24.02 -16.94
N ASP A 702 -24.50 25.08 -16.63
CA ASP A 702 -23.19 25.00 -15.96
C ASP A 702 -23.39 24.77 -14.46
N TYR A 703 -23.07 23.55 -14.01
CA TYR A 703 -23.22 23.12 -12.62
C TYR A 703 -21.88 23.06 -11.89
N THR A 704 -20.84 23.75 -12.37
CA THR A 704 -19.51 23.78 -11.71
C THR A 704 -19.48 24.61 -10.42
N GLY A 705 -20.40 25.58 -10.28
CA GLY A 705 -20.52 26.42 -9.09
C GLY A 705 -20.93 25.65 -7.83
N GLY A 706 -20.42 26.06 -6.67
CA GLY A 706 -20.64 25.38 -5.38
C GLY A 706 -22.12 25.32 -4.96
N VAL A 707 -22.97 26.19 -5.49
CA VAL A 707 -24.41 26.17 -5.23
C VAL A 707 -25.12 24.95 -5.84
N TYR A 708 -24.49 24.29 -6.82
CA TYR A 708 -24.98 23.04 -7.42
C TYR A 708 -24.46 21.78 -6.70
N ASN A 709 -23.71 21.93 -5.60
CA ASN A 709 -23.33 20.82 -4.75
C ASN A 709 -24.51 20.37 -3.88
N ASN A 710 -24.68 19.06 -3.66
CA ASN A 710 -25.74 18.51 -2.80
C ASN A 710 -25.63 18.92 -1.32
N CYS A 711 -24.48 19.45 -0.91
CA CYS A 711 -24.20 19.99 0.42
C CYS A 711 -24.28 21.51 0.49
N SER A 712 -24.68 22.21 -0.59
CA SER A 712 -24.64 23.68 -0.66
C SER A 712 -25.31 24.37 0.54
N GLY A 713 -26.46 23.86 1.01
CA GLY A 713 -27.13 24.37 2.22
C GLY A 713 -26.28 24.30 3.49
N LYS A 714 -25.56 23.19 3.71
CA LYS A 714 -24.62 23.06 4.83
C LYS A 714 -23.52 24.12 4.75
N HIS A 715 -22.97 24.34 3.56
CA HIS A 715 -21.90 25.33 3.36
C HIS A 715 -22.41 26.76 3.57
N ALA A 716 -23.58 27.11 3.04
CA ALA A 716 -24.23 28.39 3.32
C ALA A 716 -24.47 28.59 4.82
N GLY A 717 -24.89 27.53 5.52
CA GLY A 717 -25.03 27.50 6.97
C GLY A 717 -23.72 27.78 7.71
N MET A 718 -22.63 27.12 7.33
CA MET A 718 -21.31 27.30 7.96
C MET A 718 -20.75 28.71 7.71
N ILE A 719 -20.92 29.26 6.51
CA ILE A 719 -20.52 30.63 6.15
C ILE A 719 -21.29 31.64 7.01
N ALA A 720 -22.61 31.49 7.10
CA ALA A 720 -23.43 32.39 7.90
C ALA A 720 -23.14 32.27 9.40
N GLY A 721 -22.90 31.05 9.89
CA GLY A 721 -22.49 30.80 11.27
C GLY A 721 -21.14 31.44 11.61
N ALA A 722 -20.15 31.33 10.71
CA ALA A 722 -18.85 31.99 10.85
C ALA A 722 -18.98 33.51 10.96
N LEU A 723 -19.83 34.12 10.12
CA LEU A 723 -20.13 35.55 10.16
C LEU A 723 -20.85 35.95 11.46
N ALA A 724 -21.81 35.15 11.92
CA ALA A 724 -22.58 35.43 13.14
C ALA A 724 -21.70 35.43 14.41
N ILE A 725 -20.64 34.62 14.45
CA ILE A 725 -19.66 34.62 15.55
C ILE A 725 -18.50 35.61 15.34
N GLY A 726 -18.56 36.45 14.31
CA GLY A 726 -17.56 37.49 14.03
C GLY A 726 -16.23 36.99 13.46
N THR A 727 -16.23 35.86 12.74
CA THR A 727 -15.04 35.23 12.15
C THR A 727 -15.05 35.30 10.62
N ASP A 728 -13.87 35.29 10.00
CA ASP A 728 -13.74 35.35 8.53
C ASP A 728 -14.23 34.04 7.89
N PRO A 729 -15.26 34.07 7.02
CA PRO A 729 -15.78 32.87 6.36
C PRO A 729 -14.91 32.35 5.20
N GLN A 730 -13.71 32.87 4.91
CA GLN A 730 -12.89 32.34 3.81
C GLN A 730 -12.44 30.90 4.01
N ASP A 731 -12.11 30.53 5.25
CA ASP A 731 -11.50 29.24 5.58
C ASP A 731 -12.38 28.40 6.52
N TYR A 732 -13.70 28.63 6.50
CA TYR A 732 -14.68 27.88 7.31
C TYR A 732 -14.64 26.36 7.15
N HIS A 733 -13.97 25.86 6.11
CA HIS A 733 -13.84 24.46 5.79
C HIS A 733 -12.66 23.78 6.50
N LEU A 734 -11.70 24.55 7.02
CA LEU A 734 -10.53 24.01 7.71
C LEU A 734 -10.88 23.57 9.14
N PRO A 735 -10.32 22.45 9.65
CA PRO A 735 -10.62 21.94 10.99
C PRO A 735 -10.37 22.94 12.13
N GLU A 736 -9.40 23.84 11.97
CA GLU A 736 -8.99 24.83 12.96
C GLU A 736 -9.93 26.05 12.98
N HIS A 737 -10.77 26.22 11.96
CA HIS A 737 -11.66 27.35 11.88
C HIS A 737 -12.65 27.34 13.06
N PRO A 738 -12.92 28.49 13.74
CA PRO A 738 -13.77 28.53 14.93
C PRO A 738 -15.15 27.87 14.76
N MET A 739 -15.73 27.98 13.57
CA MET A 739 -16.98 27.27 13.23
C MET A 739 -16.82 25.74 13.25
N GLN A 740 -15.73 25.19 12.71
CA GLN A 740 -15.47 23.74 12.74
C GLN A 740 -15.14 23.24 14.14
N VAL A 741 -14.41 24.03 14.94
CA VAL A 741 -14.16 23.72 16.36
C VAL A 741 -15.47 23.61 17.14
N ARG A 742 -16.41 24.53 16.91
CA ARG A 742 -17.76 24.44 17.51
C ARG A 742 -18.53 23.23 17.01
N THR A 743 -18.50 22.95 15.72
CA THR A 743 -19.11 21.73 15.16
C THR A 743 -18.56 20.47 15.79
N LYS A 744 -17.25 20.44 16.02
CA LYS A 744 -16.56 19.32 16.68
C LYS A 744 -17.06 19.13 18.11
N GLN A 745 -17.11 20.21 18.90
CA GLN A 745 -17.64 20.19 20.26
C GLN A 745 -19.07 19.66 20.31
N VAL A 746 -19.96 20.14 19.42
CA VAL A 746 -21.36 19.70 19.39
C VAL A 746 -21.49 18.21 19.08
N VAL A 747 -20.72 17.70 18.11
CA VAL A 747 -20.73 16.27 17.78
C VAL A 747 -20.20 15.44 18.95
N GLU A 748 -19.09 15.87 19.54
CA GLU A 748 -18.46 15.20 20.69
C GLU A 748 -19.38 15.14 21.90
N ASP A 749 -20.09 16.24 22.23
CA ASP A 749 -21.07 16.30 23.32
C ASP A 749 -22.27 15.34 23.13
N LEU A 750 -22.61 15.06 21.87
CA LEU A 750 -23.71 14.15 21.54
C LEU A 750 -23.29 12.68 21.62
N CYS A 751 -21.99 12.39 21.65
CA CYS A 751 -21.44 11.06 21.81
C CYS A 751 -21.16 10.70 23.29
N PRO A 752 -21.30 9.44 23.71
CA PRO A 752 -20.98 8.99 25.08
C PRO A 752 -19.53 9.22 25.48
N ASN A 753 -18.61 8.99 24.55
CA ASN A 753 -17.19 9.20 24.78
C ASN A 753 -16.60 10.07 23.66
N PRO A 754 -16.45 11.39 23.89
CA PRO A 754 -15.78 12.31 22.99
C PRO A 754 -14.41 11.83 22.49
N SER A 755 -13.64 11.10 23.32
CA SER A 755 -12.27 10.69 22.98
C SER A 755 -12.21 9.64 21.88
N LEU A 756 -13.34 9.00 21.54
CA LEU A 756 -13.43 8.03 20.45
C LEU A 756 -13.87 8.65 19.12
N VAL A 757 -14.15 9.96 19.08
CA VAL A 757 -14.50 10.66 17.84
C VAL A 757 -13.23 10.99 17.07
N GLN A 758 -13.09 10.42 15.87
CA GLN A 758 -12.06 10.78 14.90
C GLN A 758 -12.66 11.66 13.82
N TRP A 759 -11.81 12.39 13.09
CA TRP A 759 -12.24 13.35 12.08
C TRP A 759 -11.46 13.13 10.78
N GLY A 760 -12.17 13.14 9.65
CA GLY A 760 -11.59 13.11 8.30
C GLY A 760 -12.20 14.20 7.42
N VAL A 761 -11.60 14.48 6.27
CA VAL A 761 -12.16 15.43 5.29
C VAL A 761 -13.17 14.69 4.40
N ASP A 762 -14.39 15.23 4.30
CA ASP A 762 -15.47 14.68 3.47
C ASP A 762 -15.37 15.17 2.01
N GLY A 763 -16.06 14.52 1.07
CA GLY A 763 -16.02 14.87 -0.36
C GLY A 763 -16.58 16.26 -0.71
N CYS A 764 -17.25 16.92 0.24
CA CYS A 764 -17.68 18.32 0.14
C CYS A 764 -16.64 19.31 0.69
N ASN A 765 -15.46 18.84 1.11
CA ASN A 765 -14.36 19.61 1.68
C ASN A 765 -14.54 20.06 3.15
N LEU A 766 -15.55 19.56 3.89
CA LEU A 766 -15.70 19.83 5.33
C LEU A 766 -15.27 18.63 6.19
N PRO A 767 -14.86 18.84 7.46
CA PRO A 767 -14.62 17.78 8.42
C PRO A 767 -15.88 16.92 8.67
N ALA A 768 -15.72 15.61 8.70
CA ALA A 768 -16.75 14.63 9.03
C ALA A 768 -16.27 13.71 10.16
N PRO A 769 -17.12 13.44 11.15
CA PRO A 769 -16.75 12.59 12.28
C PRO A 769 -16.86 11.10 11.93
N ALA A 770 -16.01 10.31 12.57
CA ALA A 770 -16.05 8.86 12.63
C ALA A 770 -16.09 8.40 14.09
N PHE A 771 -16.96 7.44 14.39
CA PHE A 771 -17.15 6.89 15.72
C PHE A 771 -17.83 5.51 15.64
N PRO A 772 -17.91 4.74 16.74
CA PRO A 772 -18.67 3.48 16.77
C PRO A 772 -20.11 3.65 16.28
N LEU A 773 -20.61 2.71 15.46
CA LEU A 773 -21.90 2.83 14.78
C LEU A 773 -23.06 3.15 15.75
N PHE A 774 -23.10 2.53 16.93
CA PHE A 774 -24.15 2.80 17.93
C PHE A 774 -24.19 4.26 18.45
N TYR A 775 -23.09 5.02 18.37
CA TYR A 775 -23.12 6.46 18.69
C TYR A 775 -23.99 7.23 17.69
N LEU A 776 -24.05 6.77 16.44
CA LEU A 776 -24.92 7.37 15.43
C LEU A 776 -26.39 7.11 15.76
N ALA A 777 -26.75 5.88 16.13
CA ALA A 777 -28.09 5.54 16.58
C ALA A 777 -28.50 6.43 17.76
N GLN A 778 -27.66 6.49 18.81
CA GLN A 778 -27.95 7.30 19.98
C GLN A 778 -28.09 8.79 19.65
N MET A 779 -27.25 9.34 18.78
CA MET A 779 -27.35 10.72 18.35
C MET A 779 -28.74 11.02 17.78
N TYR A 780 -29.29 10.12 16.96
CA TYR A 780 -30.64 10.24 16.40
C TYR A 780 -31.74 9.98 17.42
N ALA A 781 -31.52 9.08 18.39
CA ALA A 781 -32.41 8.93 19.55
C ALA A 781 -32.51 10.23 20.37
N LYS A 782 -31.39 10.95 20.57
CA LYS A 782 -31.36 12.25 21.26
C LYS A 782 -32.12 13.34 20.49
N PHE A 783 -32.02 13.38 19.16
CA PHE A 783 -32.83 14.29 18.33
C PHE A 783 -34.33 14.01 18.49
N ALA A 784 -34.72 12.73 18.45
CA ALA A 784 -36.10 12.32 18.61
C ALA A 784 -36.63 12.60 20.03
N ALA A 785 -35.87 12.28 21.09
CA ALA A 785 -36.23 12.58 22.46
C ALA A 785 -36.40 14.08 22.71
N ALA A 786 -35.54 14.90 22.10
CA ALA A 786 -35.62 16.35 22.21
C ALA A 786 -36.93 16.91 21.66
N ALA A 787 -37.46 16.34 20.57
CA ALA A 787 -38.73 16.74 19.97
C ALA A 787 -39.95 16.48 20.89
N ASP A 788 -39.83 15.57 21.85
CA ASP A 788 -40.86 15.27 22.86
C ASP A 788 -40.67 16.03 24.17
N THR A 789 -39.52 16.69 24.37
CA THR A 789 -39.19 17.36 25.63
C THR A 789 -39.88 18.73 25.72
N PRO A 790 -40.67 19.02 26.79
CA PRO A 790 -41.35 20.31 26.93
C PRO A 790 -40.38 21.51 26.95
N GLU A 791 -40.74 22.60 26.28
CA GLU A 791 -39.87 23.80 26.14
C GLU A 791 -39.49 24.47 27.47
N ILE A 792 -40.34 24.36 28.49
CA ILE A 792 -40.12 24.99 29.80
C ILE A 792 -39.02 24.25 30.60
N SER A 793 -38.86 22.95 30.35
CA SER A 793 -37.92 22.07 31.06
C SER A 793 -36.65 21.74 30.26
N SER A 794 -36.53 22.22 29.01
CA SER A 794 -35.43 21.85 28.11
C SER A 794 -34.26 22.82 28.15
N SER A 795 -33.04 22.26 28.10
CA SER A 795 -31.81 23.03 27.91
C SER A 795 -31.80 23.72 26.53
N ALA A 796 -30.96 24.73 26.34
CA ALA A 796 -30.81 25.39 25.04
C ALA A 796 -30.40 24.40 23.93
N ARG A 797 -29.47 23.48 24.20
CA ARG A 797 -29.06 22.40 23.28
C ARG A 797 -30.23 21.49 22.94
N THR A 798 -31.03 21.08 23.93
CA THR A 798 -32.23 20.26 23.70
C THR A 798 -33.24 20.97 22.78
N LYS A 799 -33.47 22.27 22.95
CA LYS A 799 -34.34 23.04 22.04
C LYS A 799 -33.80 23.06 20.61
N ASN A 800 -32.49 23.20 20.45
CA ASN A 800 -31.86 23.20 19.13
C ASN A 800 -31.92 21.82 18.45
N LEU A 801 -31.76 20.73 19.22
CA LEU A 801 -32.01 19.36 18.73
C LEU A 801 -33.45 19.20 18.23
N ALA A 802 -34.45 19.65 19.01
CA ALA A 802 -35.86 19.61 18.61
C ALA A 802 -36.13 20.41 17.33
N ARG A 803 -35.55 21.61 17.20
CA ARG A 803 -35.67 22.44 15.99
C ARG A 803 -35.16 21.72 14.74
N VAL A 804 -34.00 21.06 14.84
CA VAL A 804 -33.44 20.27 13.72
C VAL A 804 -34.37 19.09 13.37
N TYR A 805 -34.88 18.37 14.37
CA TYR A 805 -35.82 17.27 14.14
C TYR A 805 -37.08 17.75 13.39
N HIS A 806 -37.70 18.84 13.85
CA HIS A 806 -38.90 19.40 13.22
C HIS A 806 -38.63 19.94 11.81
N ALA A 807 -37.52 20.66 11.60
CA ALA A 807 -37.14 21.16 10.27
C ALA A 807 -37.04 20.02 9.25
N MET A 808 -36.35 18.93 9.61
CA MET A 808 -36.16 17.79 8.71
C MET A 808 -37.45 17.03 8.44
N THR A 809 -38.30 16.84 9.45
CA THR A 809 -39.53 16.05 9.32
C THR A 809 -40.71 16.81 8.71
N GLN A 810 -40.70 18.15 8.80
CA GLN A 810 -41.71 19.02 8.18
C GLN A 810 -41.35 19.45 6.75
N HIS A 811 -40.06 19.45 6.41
CA HIS A 811 -39.56 19.78 5.07
C HIS A 811 -38.64 18.69 4.51
N PRO A 812 -39.07 17.41 4.49
CA PRO A 812 -38.25 16.29 4.07
C PRO A 812 -37.78 16.40 2.61
N GLU A 813 -38.58 17.05 1.77
CA GLU A 813 -38.26 17.34 0.37
C GLU A 813 -37.04 18.24 0.21
N PHE A 814 -36.72 19.10 1.17
CA PHE A 814 -35.50 19.91 1.18
C PHE A 814 -34.28 19.17 1.72
N VAL A 815 -34.47 18.05 2.44
CA VAL A 815 -33.38 17.23 3.01
C VAL A 815 -32.76 16.32 1.95
N ALA A 816 -33.57 15.69 1.10
CA ALA A 816 -33.08 14.76 0.08
C ALA A 816 -33.54 15.08 -1.36
N GLY A 817 -34.74 15.63 -1.54
CA GLY A 817 -35.37 15.85 -2.84
C GLY A 817 -36.44 14.81 -3.17
N GLU A 818 -37.12 15.00 -4.30
CA GLU A 818 -38.24 14.17 -4.73
C GLU A 818 -37.78 12.75 -5.12
N GLY A 819 -38.61 11.74 -4.79
CA GLY A 819 -38.37 10.33 -5.12
C GLY A 819 -37.18 9.70 -4.40
N ARG A 820 -36.74 10.30 -3.28
CA ARG A 820 -35.63 9.80 -2.46
C ARG A 820 -36.16 9.13 -1.21
N PHE A 821 -35.54 8.01 -0.83
CA PHE A 821 -35.93 7.24 0.36
C PHE A 821 -36.07 8.07 1.65
N CYS A 822 -35.17 9.03 1.92
CA CYS A 822 -35.31 9.87 3.13
C CYS A 822 -36.59 10.72 3.13
N THR A 823 -36.98 11.22 1.95
CA THR A 823 -38.18 12.05 1.80
C THR A 823 -39.41 11.21 2.05
N GLU A 824 -39.54 10.11 1.30
CA GLU A 824 -40.70 9.21 1.39
C GLU A 824 -40.82 8.55 2.77
N LEU A 825 -39.69 8.18 3.39
CA LEU A 825 -39.67 7.61 4.74
C LEU A 825 -40.23 8.61 5.77
N MET A 826 -39.77 9.87 5.76
CA MET A 826 -40.25 10.86 6.74
C MET A 826 -41.71 11.27 6.49
N GLU A 827 -42.12 11.37 5.21
CA GLU A 827 -43.52 11.65 4.83
C GLU A 827 -44.47 10.54 5.28
N ALA A 828 -44.12 9.27 5.01
CA ALA A 828 -44.97 8.12 5.35
C ALA A 828 -45.22 8.00 6.87
N TYR A 829 -44.25 8.43 7.68
CA TYR A 829 -44.34 8.39 9.14
C TYR A 829 -44.82 9.70 9.78
N GLY A 830 -45.13 10.73 8.99
CA GLY A 830 -45.80 11.96 9.47
C GLY A 830 -45.11 12.66 10.64
N GLY A 831 -43.77 12.62 10.70
CA GLY A 831 -42.98 13.20 11.79
C GLY A 831 -42.87 12.36 13.07
N GLN A 832 -43.24 11.08 13.03
CA GLN A 832 -42.94 10.10 14.10
C GLN A 832 -41.47 9.68 14.10
N LEU A 833 -40.80 9.72 12.93
CA LEU A 833 -39.38 9.48 12.80
C LEU A 833 -38.69 10.53 11.92
N MET A 834 -37.38 10.70 12.14
CA MET A 834 -36.47 11.38 11.21
C MET A 834 -35.53 10.36 10.58
N GLY A 835 -35.15 10.55 9.32
CA GLY A 835 -34.22 9.66 8.61
C GLY A 835 -33.18 10.43 7.80
N LYS A 836 -31.94 9.94 7.78
CA LYS A 836 -30.88 10.57 6.98
C LYS A 836 -29.91 9.57 6.39
N LEU A 837 -29.70 9.71 5.08
CA LEU A 837 -28.67 9.03 4.33
C LEU A 837 -27.29 9.69 4.50
N GLY A 838 -26.28 8.85 4.74
CA GLY A 838 -24.85 9.09 4.60
C GLY A 838 -24.30 8.44 3.32
N ALA A 839 -23.26 9.03 2.74
CA ALA A 839 -22.56 8.42 1.63
C ALA A 839 -21.92 7.08 2.03
N ASP A 840 -21.63 6.23 1.05
CA ASP A 840 -20.95 4.94 1.24
C ASP A 840 -21.69 4.03 2.23
N GLY A 841 -23.02 3.90 2.08
CA GLY A 841 -23.81 2.87 2.75
C GLY A 841 -24.11 3.10 4.23
N CYS A 842 -24.26 4.35 4.69
CA CYS A 842 -24.61 4.65 6.09
C CYS A 842 -26.01 5.29 6.18
N TYR A 843 -26.84 4.86 7.13
CA TYR A 843 -28.15 5.46 7.38
C TYR A 843 -28.42 5.59 8.88
N ALA A 844 -29.16 6.62 9.28
CA ALA A 844 -29.61 6.79 10.66
C ALA A 844 -31.09 7.18 10.72
N VAL A 845 -31.79 6.68 11.74
CA VAL A 845 -33.20 6.93 12.03
C VAL A 845 -33.33 7.32 13.51
N GLY A 846 -34.13 8.33 13.80
CA GLY A 846 -34.54 8.70 15.16
C GLY A 846 -36.06 8.62 15.29
N ILE A 847 -36.55 7.80 16.20
CA ILE A 847 -37.98 7.50 16.40
C ILE A 847 -38.41 8.10 17.73
N ARG A 848 -39.43 8.94 17.71
CA ARG A 848 -40.01 9.57 18.90
C ARG A 848 -40.67 8.54 19.82
N GLU A 849 -40.88 8.91 21.08
CA GLU A 849 -41.54 8.02 22.04
C GLU A 849 -42.96 7.70 21.54
N CYS A 850 -43.30 6.42 21.44
CA CYS A 850 -44.65 5.98 21.09
C CYS A 850 -44.97 4.61 21.71
N ALA A 851 -46.15 4.08 21.37
CA ALA A 851 -46.53 2.74 21.81
C ALA A 851 -45.57 1.66 21.28
N ASP A 852 -44.99 1.85 20.08
CA ASP A 852 -44.08 0.89 19.48
C ASP A 852 -42.73 0.86 20.20
N THR A 853 -42.14 2.02 20.54
CA THR A 853 -40.87 2.05 21.32
C THR A 853 -41.05 1.47 22.73
N LYS A 854 -42.19 1.71 23.37
CA LYS A 854 -42.54 1.10 24.67
C LYS A 854 -42.64 -0.42 24.60
N ARG A 855 -43.14 -0.96 23.48
CA ARG A 855 -43.21 -2.41 23.25
C ARG A 855 -41.82 -3.05 23.15
N LEU A 856 -40.82 -2.29 22.72
CA LEU A 856 -39.42 -2.71 22.72
C LEU A 856 -38.76 -2.64 24.11
N GLY A 857 -39.51 -2.31 25.17
CA GLY A 857 -38.96 -2.16 26.52
C GLY A 857 -38.32 -0.81 26.80
N VAL A 858 -38.40 0.15 25.85
CA VAL A 858 -37.77 1.47 25.97
C VAL A 858 -38.80 2.49 26.41
N HIS A 859 -38.54 3.15 27.54
CA HIS A 859 -39.33 4.29 28.01
C HIS A 859 -38.77 5.60 27.45
N GLY A 860 -38.91 5.81 26.14
CA GLY A 860 -38.41 6.99 25.45
C GLY A 860 -38.27 6.82 23.94
N ALA A 861 -37.45 7.68 23.35
CA ALA A 861 -37.09 7.64 21.94
C ALA A 861 -36.08 6.53 21.63
N VAL A 862 -36.08 6.04 20.39
CA VAL A 862 -35.18 4.99 19.88
C VAL A 862 -34.43 5.51 18.66
N GLY A 863 -33.16 5.16 18.57
CA GLY A 863 -32.30 5.42 17.43
C GLY A 863 -31.91 4.14 16.71
N ILE A 864 -31.81 4.20 15.39
CA ILE A 864 -31.32 3.10 14.54
C ILE A 864 -30.20 3.64 13.68
N SER A 865 -29.13 2.88 13.52
CA SER A 865 -28.08 3.15 12.54
C SER A 865 -27.72 1.89 11.78
N VAL A 866 -27.54 2.03 10.47
CA VAL A 866 -27.22 0.93 9.55
C VAL A 866 -25.97 1.29 8.76
N LYS A 867 -25.07 0.32 8.61
CA LYS A 867 -23.90 0.39 7.74
C LYS A 867 -23.83 -0.85 6.84
N VAL A 868 -23.81 -0.65 5.53
CA VAL A 868 -23.49 -1.67 4.52
C VAL A 868 -22.04 -1.49 4.10
N ASP A 869 -21.23 -2.56 4.17
CA ASP A 869 -19.77 -2.45 4.01
C ASP A 869 -19.35 -1.94 2.63
N ASP A 870 -19.99 -2.42 1.56
CA ASP A 870 -19.67 -2.06 0.17
C ASP A 870 -20.31 -0.76 -0.32
N GLY A 871 -21.09 -0.10 0.55
CA GLY A 871 -21.72 1.18 0.23
C GLY A 871 -23.01 1.11 -0.59
N ASN A 872 -23.57 -0.08 -0.84
CA ASN A 872 -24.75 -0.23 -1.69
C ASN A 872 -26.02 0.43 -1.09
N TYR A 873 -26.56 1.45 -1.76
CA TYR A 873 -27.72 2.20 -1.25
C TYR A 873 -29.05 1.45 -1.34
N GLU A 874 -29.29 0.66 -2.38
CA GLU A 874 -30.55 -0.10 -2.51
C GLU A 874 -30.66 -1.13 -1.38
N VAL A 875 -29.56 -1.82 -1.10
CA VAL A 875 -29.44 -2.75 0.03
C VAL A 875 -29.58 -2.03 1.36
N LEU A 876 -28.94 -0.85 1.51
CA LEU A 876 -29.08 -0.04 2.72
C LEU A 876 -30.54 0.30 3.04
N TYR A 877 -31.31 0.74 2.04
CA TYR A 877 -32.72 1.08 2.24
C TYR A 877 -33.56 -0.16 2.58
N ALA A 878 -33.30 -1.29 1.91
CA ALA A 878 -33.95 -2.56 2.20
C ALA A 878 -33.71 -2.99 3.65
N VAL A 879 -32.47 -2.86 4.15
CA VAL A 879 -32.12 -3.20 5.54
C VAL A 879 -32.79 -2.25 6.54
N VAL A 880 -32.85 -0.94 6.24
CA VAL A 880 -33.56 0.01 7.13
C VAL A 880 -35.03 -0.38 7.25
N MET A 881 -35.68 -0.72 6.13
CA MET A 881 -37.08 -1.18 6.14
C MET A 881 -37.25 -2.53 6.85
N GLU A 882 -36.33 -3.47 6.66
CA GLU A 882 -36.32 -4.76 7.35
C GLU A 882 -36.25 -4.58 8.87
N VAL A 883 -35.36 -3.71 9.36
CA VAL A 883 -35.24 -3.40 10.78
C VAL A 883 -36.53 -2.77 11.31
N LEU A 884 -37.16 -1.85 10.57
CA LEU A 884 -38.44 -1.27 10.97
C LEU A 884 -39.59 -2.30 11.01
N GLU A 885 -39.59 -3.28 10.09
CA GLU A 885 -40.56 -4.39 10.07
C GLU A 885 -40.36 -5.32 11.28
N GLN A 886 -39.13 -5.75 11.55
CA GLN A 886 -38.82 -6.64 12.68
C GLN A 886 -39.11 -5.98 14.03
N LEU A 887 -38.82 -4.68 14.17
CA LEU A 887 -39.17 -3.90 15.36
C LEU A 887 -40.67 -3.53 15.41
N ASN A 888 -41.42 -3.80 14.34
CA ASN A 888 -42.83 -3.45 14.17
C ASN A 888 -43.10 -1.95 14.42
N ILE A 889 -42.24 -1.07 13.90
CA ILE A 889 -42.39 0.38 14.03
C ILE A 889 -43.39 0.88 12.99
N GLY A 890 -44.38 1.67 13.42
CA GLY A 890 -45.43 2.18 12.55
C GLY A 890 -46.53 1.15 12.23
N THR A 891 -47.51 1.57 11.44
CA THR A 891 -48.59 0.67 11.01
C THR A 891 -48.17 -0.20 9.84
N ILE A 892 -48.83 -1.34 9.65
CA ILE A 892 -48.66 -2.19 8.45
C ILE A 892 -48.87 -1.36 7.18
N GLN A 893 -49.87 -0.47 7.15
CA GLN A 893 -50.13 0.39 5.99
C GLN A 893 -48.98 1.35 5.71
N THR A 894 -48.36 1.91 6.75
CA THR A 894 -47.18 2.78 6.65
C THR A 894 -46.01 2.00 6.04
N ARG A 895 -45.67 0.82 6.56
CA ARG A 895 -44.55 0.02 6.03
C ARG A 895 -44.82 -0.49 4.60
N MET A 896 -46.06 -0.90 4.32
CA MET A 896 -46.50 -1.29 2.97
C MET A 896 -46.39 -0.17 1.95
N SER A 897 -46.60 1.10 2.35
CA SER A 897 -46.41 2.24 1.44
C SER A 897 -44.96 2.43 0.96
N LEU A 898 -44.00 1.83 1.68
CA LEU A 898 -42.57 1.86 1.39
C LEU A 898 -42.02 0.51 0.90
N GLN A 899 -42.91 -0.43 0.51
CA GLN A 899 -42.53 -1.80 0.16
C GLN A 899 -41.56 -1.87 -1.04
N GLU A 900 -41.59 -0.90 -1.95
CA GLU A 900 -40.65 -0.85 -3.08
C GLU A 900 -39.19 -0.66 -2.64
N TRP A 901 -38.96 -0.01 -1.49
CA TRP A 901 -37.63 0.13 -0.88
C TRP A 901 -37.23 -1.12 -0.09
N HIS A 902 -38.20 -1.82 0.50
CA HIS A 902 -37.98 -3.01 1.31
C HIS A 902 -37.59 -4.23 0.44
N TYR A 903 -38.39 -4.51 -0.60
CA TYR A 903 -38.15 -5.63 -1.52
C TYR A 903 -37.99 -5.11 -2.95
N PHE A 904 -36.93 -4.33 -3.18
CA PHE A 904 -36.66 -3.78 -4.50
C PHE A 904 -36.45 -4.90 -5.53
N LYS A 905 -36.98 -4.67 -6.72
CA LYS A 905 -36.88 -5.60 -7.85
C LYS A 905 -35.84 -5.09 -8.82
N ARG A 906 -34.83 -5.91 -9.14
CA ARG A 906 -33.90 -5.58 -10.23
C ARG A 906 -34.61 -5.76 -11.55
N ARG A 907 -34.59 -4.72 -12.36
CA ARG A 907 -35.20 -4.71 -13.70
C ARG A 907 -34.15 -4.49 -14.77
N ASN A 908 -34.34 -5.11 -15.94
CA ASN A 908 -33.55 -4.77 -17.13
C ASN A 908 -34.10 -3.51 -17.81
N THR A 909 -33.46 -3.07 -18.88
CA THR A 909 -33.82 -1.85 -19.63
C THR A 909 -35.23 -1.86 -20.25
N VAL A 910 -35.88 -3.03 -20.33
CA VAL A 910 -37.27 -3.19 -20.80
C VAL A 910 -38.24 -3.53 -19.66
N GLU A 911 -37.85 -3.20 -18.43
CA GLU A 911 -38.64 -3.30 -17.19
C GLU A 911 -39.00 -4.73 -16.74
N VAL A 912 -38.37 -5.75 -17.32
CA VAL A 912 -38.52 -7.14 -16.88
C VAL A 912 -37.78 -7.34 -15.57
N VAL A 913 -38.46 -7.91 -14.57
CA VAL A 913 -37.86 -8.28 -13.29
C VAL A 913 -36.90 -9.45 -13.52
N ILE A 914 -35.63 -9.23 -13.20
CA ILE A 914 -34.54 -10.18 -13.42
C ILE A 914 -33.90 -10.65 -12.12
N GLY A 915 -34.28 -10.11 -10.96
CA GLY A 915 -33.72 -10.51 -9.68
C GLY A 915 -34.33 -9.77 -8.50
N SER A 916 -34.00 -10.24 -7.30
CA SER A 916 -34.51 -9.72 -6.03
C SER A 916 -33.40 -9.53 -4.99
N VAL A 917 -33.77 -8.91 -3.88
CA VAL A 917 -33.01 -8.89 -2.63
C VAL A 917 -33.57 -9.95 -1.67
N ASN A 918 -32.70 -10.65 -0.96
CA ASN A 918 -33.06 -11.56 0.13
C ASN A 918 -32.41 -11.07 1.44
N LEU A 919 -33.26 -10.93 2.45
CA LEU A 919 -32.97 -10.35 3.76
C LEU A 919 -33.11 -11.40 4.89
N ASP A 920 -33.31 -12.68 4.57
CA ASP A 920 -33.66 -13.74 5.54
C ASP A 920 -32.56 -13.95 6.60
N ASP A 921 -31.33 -13.60 6.25
CA ASP A 921 -30.13 -13.73 7.11
C ASP A 921 -29.89 -12.46 7.95
N ILE A 922 -30.86 -11.53 8.02
CA ILE A 922 -30.86 -10.37 8.93
C ILE A 922 -31.75 -10.68 10.12
N GLN A 923 -31.15 -10.91 11.29
CA GLN A 923 -31.89 -11.18 12.52
C GLN A 923 -31.42 -10.24 13.63
N LEU A 924 -32.33 -9.42 14.15
CA LEU A 924 -32.05 -8.60 15.33
C LEU A 924 -31.85 -9.50 16.55
N HIS A 925 -30.71 -9.34 17.20
CA HIS A 925 -30.42 -9.98 18.48
C HIS A 925 -30.64 -8.99 19.62
N ASP A 926 -31.35 -9.45 20.66
CA ASP A 926 -31.50 -8.74 21.93
C ASP A 926 -30.15 -8.77 22.67
N GLU A 927 -29.70 -7.63 23.19
CA GLU A 927 -28.37 -7.45 23.83
C GLU A 927 -28.43 -7.33 25.36
#